data_AF-A0A935KGW0-F1
#
_entry.id   AF-A0A935KGW0-F1
#
_cell.length_a   1.000
_cell.length_b   1.000
_cell.length_c   1.000
_cell.angle_alpha   90.00
_cell.angle_beta   90.00
_cell.angle_gamma   90.00
#
_symmetry.space_group_name_H-M   'P 1'
#
loop_
_entity.id
_entity.type
_entity.pdbx_description
1 polymer ?
#
loop_
_entity_poly.entity_id
_entity_poly.type
_entity_poly.pdbx_seq_one_letter_code
_entity_poly.pdbx_strand_id
1 'polypeptide(L)'
;MPPIEKLGRYEIRRELGRGAMGVVYEAHDPMIKRVVALKTIRADQLDSAEAPVIIARFRREAEAAGRLNHPNIVSIYDFGEDAGTSFIAMEYVTGRDLKARFDAGERFSTADAIRLTGQILDALDYSHQQGVIHRDIKAANVFLQDDGTAKVADFGIAHLDSSSLTQAGSVMGTPSCMSPEQILGLPVDARTDVFSTGVILYQFVTGERPFGGAATTTTMQKVLKEEPLPPSTLNVQLPDAMDAIVTKALAKRPEDRYSSAGEFATALRALAMPRAAGPARTAPAKPAQAAYDGEATVVASPAMRKASPAPADAGEATLIAPGAKAAAPASAGTRSPAPAEATSAAAKPAYGRRAPAPSEPATRSKAPVIAIIVTVVALAIAAGLWWWMEQGVAVSKKTVADASAPAVPSAATGAPVAPVSATAQQPAAAAPTTSAPAEPGTLLISAAGFADANDPRYQSDKAKLAGDLRIDARGQLVEKALGLLVDRASLATNYDVLNAKLVSRSGDFIRTVVRESEPVIGKDGMATMTTEAVVNVKAVQKSLNEMTTSERVEVIRANGDPRISIAITSRDADRPDAPAQRSPVAENLLAERIKSFGFRTWAEGGAEAGKAPDFSIAGEARVRRLSTRLEASGLTVTKYALSSWTIKAVDRATGEEIYHNTTLPKGAVSWASEEEAFKAIGAKIADEFSRNFFLRHVSPSSRRVALVIEGLPEGGAADLVGREFVGLPVVIASRPRSGATPRTWDLELAGGGPAADLVAAGVLAPLNAKLGAPCFAAGASTGDEVRVRFDARCNDAAVLSRLETHPPAGLYGAPAVRQKAIIRNPETLKKLSA
;
A
#
# COMPACT_ATOMS: atom_id res chain seq x y z
N MET A 1 -30.48 3.47 -36.06
CA MET A 1 -31.36 4.44 -35.39
C MET A 1 -31.49 5.68 -36.28
N PRO A 2 -32.59 6.44 -36.21
CA PRO A 2 -32.63 7.81 -36.74
C PRO A 2 -31.59 8.70 -36.03
N PRO A 3 -31.22 9.87 -36.59
CA PRO A 3 -30.38 10.83 -35.88
C PRO A 3 -31.09 11.33 -34.61
N ILE A 4 -30.33 11.53 -33.53
CA ILE A 4 -30.85 12.08 -32.28
C ILE A 4 -30.80 13.62 -32.41
N GLU A 5 -31.96 14.25 -32.62
CA GLU A 5 -32.07 15.70 -32.80
C GLU A 5 -32.07 16.47 -31.47
N LYS A 6 -32.40 15.80 -30.36
CA LYS A 6 -32.55 16.41 -29.04
C LYS A 6 -32.30 15.40 -27.91
N LEU A 7 -31.74 15.87 -26.78
CA LEU A 7 -31.71 15.13 -25.51
C LEU A 7 -32.08 16.07 -24.36
N GLY A 8 -33.15 15.74 -23.64
CA GLY A 8 -33.71 16.56 -22.57
C GLY A 8 -34.14 17.92 -23.10
N ARG A 9 -33.48 19.00 -22.64
CA ARG A 9 -33.68 20.34 -23.21
C ARG A 9 -32.77 20.69 -24.37
N TYR A 10 -31.70 19.93 -24.59
CA TYR A 10 -30.58 20.31 -25.44
C TYR A 10 -30.77 19.89 -26.90
N GLU A 11 -30.63 20.85 -27.82
CA GLU A 11 -30.82 20.68 -29.27
C GLU A 11 -29.48 20.25 -29.91
N ILE A 12 -29.41 19.03 -30.46
CA ILE A 12 -28.17 18.49 -31.02
C ILE A 12 -27.92 19.08 -32.41
N ARG A 13 -26.68 19.51 -32.65
CA ARG A 13 -26.24 20.11 -33.92
C ARG A 13 -25.42 19.16 -34.79
N ARG A 14 -24.49 18.42 -34.16
CA ARG A 14 -23.57 17.48 -34.83
C ARG A 14 -22.87 16.57 -33.83
N GLU A 15 -22.38 15.44 -34.31
CA GLU A 15 -21.39 14.64 -33.59
C GLU A 15 -20.02 15.35 -33.59
N LEU A 16 -19.35 15.38 -32.45
CA LEU A 16 -17.98 15.87 -32.26
C LEU A 16 -16.96 14.72 -32.30
N GLY A 17 -17.35 13.54 -31.81
CA GLY A 17 -16.50 12.37 -31.84
C GLY A 17 -17.15 11.15 -31.18
N ARG A 18 -16.57 9.97 -31.45
CA ARG A 18 -17.04 8.68 -30.96
C ARG A 18 -15.90 7.93 -30.28
N GLY A 19 -16.12 7.55 -29.03
CA GLY A 19 -15.09 6.96 -28.16
C GLY A 19 -15.40 5.53 -27.72
N ALA A 20 -14.59 5.07 -26.78
CA ALA A 20 -14.69 3.73 -26.19
C ALA A 20 -15.86 3.58 -25.20
N MET A 21 -16.29 4.69 -24.55
CA MET A 21 -17.38 4.71 -23.56
C MET A 21 -18.65 5.43 -24.04
N GLY A 22 -18.62 6.08 -25.22
CA GLY A 22 -19.67 7.03 -25.56
C GLY A 22 -19.57 7.71 -26.92
N VAL A 23 -20.56 8.54 -27.20
CA VAL A 23 -20.58 9.53 -28.29
C VAL A 23 -20.60 10.92 -27.67
N VAL A 24 -19.93 11.90 -28.30
CA VAL A 24 -19.97 13.30 -27.87
C VAL A 24 -20.58 14.15 -28.99
N TYR A 25 -21.54 15.00 -28.66
CA TYR A 25 -22.24 15.89 -29.58
C TYR A 25 -22.04 17.36 -29.23
N GLU A 26 -22.03 18.24 -30.23
CA GLU A 26 -22.27 19.67 -30.03
C GLU A 26 -23.77 19.88 -29.91
N ALA A 27 -24.22 20.55 -28.86
CA ALA A 27 -25.61 20.90 -28.67
C ALA A 27 -25.80 22.34 -28.19
N HIS A 28 -27.03 22.82 -28.27
CA HIS A 28 -27.46 24.13 -27.80
C HIS A 28 -28.41 23.98 -26.61
N ASP A 29 -28.21 24.76 -25.54
CA ASP A 29 -29.14 24.89 -24.43
C ASP A 29 -30.06 26.09 -24.69
N PRO A 30 -31.31 25.90 -25.19
CA PRO A 30 -32.17 27.01 -25.61
C PRO A 30 -32.66 27.89 -24.46
N MET A 31 -32.64 27.38 -23.21
CA MET A 31 -33.08 28.15 -22.03
C MET A 31 -32.14 29.31 -21.70
N ILE A 32 -30.83 29.09 -21.89
CA ILE A 32 -29.76 30.03 -21.54
C ILE A 32 -28.83 30.35 -22.73
N LYS A 33 -29.20 29.93 -23.94
CA LYS A 33 -28.64 30.28 -25.25
C LYS A 33 -27.12 30.10 -25.37
N ARG A 34 -26.62 28.97 -24.85
CA ARG A 34 -25.20 28.58 -24.91
C ARG A 34 -24.98 27.30 -25.71
N VAL A 35 -23.76 27.13 -26.23
CA VAL A 35 -23.29 25.84 -26.77
C VAL A 35 -22.76 25.00 -25.63
N VAL A 36 -23.03 23.69 -25.66
CA VAL A 36 -22.53 22.68 -24.73
C VAL A 36 -22.02 21.46 -25.49
N ALA A 37 -21.16 20.67 -24.87
CA ALA A 37 -20.91 19.29 -25.30
C ALA A 37 -21.85 18.35 -24.54
N LEU A 38 -22.45 17.39 -25.22
CA LEU A 38 -23.22 16.29 -24.62
C LEU A 38 -22.46 14.98 -24.81
N LYS A 39 -22.01 14.36 -23.72
CA LYS A 39 -21.47 12.99 -23.73
C LYS A 39 -22.62 12.02 -23.43
N THR A 40 -22.77 10.96 -24.23
CA THR A 40 -23.79 9.91 -24.02
C THR A 40 -23.13 8.53 -24.02
N ILE A 41 -23.73 7.55 -23.34
CA ILE A 41 -23.35 6.14 -23.48
C ILE A 41 -23.70 5.66 -24.91
N ARG A 42 -23.01 4.64 -25.42
CA ARG A 42 -23.35 4.01 -26.72
C ARG A 42 -24.46 2.96 -26.56
N ALA A 43 -25.38 2.88 -27.53
CA ALA A 43 -26.46 1.89 -27.52
C ALA A 43 -25.96 0.44 -27.40
N ASP A 44 -24.89 0.07 -28.10
CA ASP A 44 -24.32 -1.29 -28.07
C ASP A 44 -23.69 -1.68 -26.73
N GLN A 45 -23.50 -0.73 -25.81
CA GLN A 45 -23.13 -0.99 -24.41
C GLN A 45 -24.35 -1.10 -23.50
N LEU A 46 -25.48 -0.48 -23.87
CA LEU A 46 -26.76 -0.55 -23.17
C LEU A 46 -27.53 -1.86 -23.47
N ASP A 47 -27.27 -2.48 -24.62
CA ASP A 47 -27.78 -3.82 -24.99
C ASP A 47 -27.09 -4.98 -24.22
N SER A 48 -26.13 -4.67 -23.34
CA SER A 48 -25.32 -5.66 -22.61
C SER A 48 -25.84 -5.95 -21.19
N ALA A 49 -25.54 -7.14 -20.66
CA ALA A 49 -25.81 -7.47 -19.25
C ALA A 49 -25.03 -6.58 -18.25
N GLU A 50 -24.00 -5.86 -18.71
CA GLU A 50 -23.22 -4.92 -17.91
C GLU A 50 -23.81 -3.48 -17.91
N ALA A 51 -24.85 -3.21 -18.71
CA ALA A 51 -25.42 -1.86 -18.86
C ALA A 51 -25.72 -1.14 -17.52
N PRO A 52 -26.30 -1.78 -16.47
CA PRO A 52 -26.50 -1.12 -15.18
C PRO A 52 -25.19 -0.68 -14.51
N VAL A 53 -24.10 -1.43 -14.70
CA VAL A 53 -22.76 -1.10 -14.18
C VAL A 53 -22.15 0.05 -14.96
N ILE A 54 -22.33 0.07 -16.29
CA ILE A 54 -21.85 1.15 -17.16
C ILE A 54 -22.58 2.46 -16.84
N ILE A 55 -23.92 2.45 -16.72
CA ILE A 55 -24.71 3.61 -16.31
C ILE A 55 -24.30 4.09 -14.91
N ALA A 56 -24.11 3.18 -13.95
CA ALA A 56 -23.67 3.53 -12.60
C ALA A 56 -22.26 4.15 -12.56
N ARG A 57 -21.32 3.68 -13.40
CA ARG A 57 -19.99 4.29 -13.56
C ARG A 57 -20.10 5.69 -14.18
N PHE A 58 -20.87 5.82 -15.26
CA PHE A 58 -21.09 7.09 -15.98
C PHE A 58 -21.74 8.16 -15.09
N ARG A 59 -22.71 7.77 -14.25
CA ARG A 59 -23.31 8.65 -13.25
C ARG A 59 -22.31 9.09 -12.16
N ARG A 60 -21.45 8.19 -11.66
CA ARG A 60 -20.40 8.54 -10.67
C ARG A 60 -19.35 9.49 -11.25
N GLU A 61 -19.00 9.33 -12.53
CA GLU A 61 -18.14 10.25 -13.28
C GLU A 61 -18.72 11.68 -13.23
N ALA A 62 -20.00 11.83 -13.56
CA ALA A 62 -20.73 13.10 -13.48
C ALA A 62 -20.82 13.66 -12.04
N GLU A 63 -21.18 12.82 -11.05
CA GLU A 63 -21.40 13.24 -9.66
C GLU A 63 -20.12 13.70 -8.94
N ALA A 64 -18.94 13.26 -9.38
CA ALA A 64 -17.66 13.68 -8.82
C ALA A 64 -17.04 14.86 -9.59
N ALA A 65 -16.97 14.78 -10.93
CA ALA A 65 -16.41 15.87 -11.73
C ALA A 65 -17.31 17.12 -11.72
N GLY A 66 -18.64 16.97 -11.54
CA GLY A 66 -19.57 18.09 -11.30
C GLY A 66 -19.39 18.83 -9.98
N ARG A 67 -18.45 18.42 -9.12
CA ARG A 67 -18.03 19.17 -7.92
C ARG A 67 -16.77 20.01 -8.16
N LEU A 68 -16.09 19.80 -9.29
CA LEU A 68 -14.84 20.47 -9.61
C LEU A 68 -15.12 21.77 -10.36
N ASN A 69 -14.70 22.90 -9.80
CA ASN A 69 -14.81 24.21 -10.44
C ASN A 69 -13.41 24.87 -10.46
N HIS A 70 -12.74 24.76 -11.60
CA HIS A 70 -11.39 25.27 -11.82
C HIS A 70 -11.23 25.68 -13.29
N PRO A 71 -10.57 26.82 -13.62
CA PRO A 71 -10.48 27.30 -15.01
C PRO A 71 -9.89 26.28 -15.97
N ASN A 72 -8.91 25.48 -15.52
CA ASN A 72 -8.24 24.45 -16.30
C ASN A 72 -8.93 23.07 -16.25
N ILE A 73 -10.19 22.99 -15.80
CA ILE A 73 -11.03 21.79 -15.84
C ILE A 73 -12.24 22.07 -16.76
N VAL A 74 -12.66 21.08 -17.53
CA VAL A 74 -13.91 21.12 -18.30
C VAL A 74 -15.10 21.02 -17.34
N SER A 75 -15.88 22.10 -17.24
CA SER A 75 -16.98 22.18 -16.28
C SER A 75 -18.16 21.27 -16.70
N ILE A 76 -18.64 20.41 -15.79
CA ILE A 76 -19.93 19.72 -15.97
C ILE A 76 -21.05 20.64 -15.50
N TYR A 77 -22.12 20.73 -16.30
CA TYR A 77 -23.28 21.56 -16.02
C TYR A 77 -24.53 20.79 -15.61
N ASP A 78 -24.66 19.54 -16.06
CA ASP A 78 -25.91 18.79 -15.96
C ASP A 78 -25.67 17.28 -16.15
N PHE A 79 -26.52 16.47 -15.54
CA PHE A 79 -26.63 15.04 -15.80
C PHE A 79 -28.11 14.67 -15.89
N GLY A 80 -28.49 14.00 -16.97
CA GLY A 80 -29.88 13.65 -17.23
C GLY A 80 -30.02 12.35 -17.99
N GLU A 81 -31.28 11.96 -18.18
CA GLU A 81 -31.69 10.83 -18.99
C GLU A 81 -32.89 11.25 -19.82
N ASP A 82 -32.88 10.94 -21.11
CA ASP A 82 -34.00 11.17 -22.02
C ASP A 82 -34.10 10.02 -23.02
N ALA A 83 -35.33 9.57 -23.31
CA ALA A 83 -35.61 8.40 -24.15
C ALA A 83 -34.75 7.15 -23.85
N GLY A 84 -34.40 6.91 -22.58
CA GLY A 84 -33.51 5.81 -22.14
C GLY A 84 -32.02 6.02 -22.42
N THR A 85 -31.61 7.22 -22.84
CA THR A 85 -30.21 7.62 -23.07
C THR A 85 -29.75 8.55 -21.95
N SER A 86 -28.85 8.06 -21.09
CA SER A 86 -28.18 8.91 -20.09
C SER A 86 -27.14 9.82 -20.78
N PHE A 87 -27.10 11.09 -20.36
CA PHE A 87 -26.18 12.10 -20.90
C PHE A 87 -25.55 12.98 -19.79
N ILE A 88 -24.34 13.45 -20.05
CA ILE A 88 -23.66 14.51 -19.30
C ILE A 88 -23.58 15.75 -20.19
N ALA A 89 -24.09 16.89 -19.73
CA ALA A 89 -23.88 18.18 -20.40
C ALA A 89 -22.70 18.90 -19.75
N MET A 90 -21.74 19.34 -20.58
CA MET A 90 -20.49 19.94 -20.13
C MET A 90 -20.07 21.13 -21.01
N GLU A 91 -19.04 21.83 -20.57
CA GLU A 91 -18.41 22.94 -21.26
C GLU A 91 -17.95 22.55 -22.68
N TYR A 92 -18.42 23.29 -23.69
CA TYR A 92 -17.94 23.17 -25.06
C TYR A 92 -16.61 23.90 -25.19
N VAL A 93 -15.49 23.17 -25.16
CA VAL A 93 -14.14 23.77 -25.26
C VAL A 93 -13.83 24.12 -26.72
N THR A 94 -13.67 25.40 -27.00
CA THR A 94 -13.22 25.91 -28.30
C THR A 94 -11.71 25.74 -28.46
N GLY A 95 -11.28 24.70 -29.18
CA GLY A 95 -9.85 24.43 -29.39
C GLY A 95 -9.54 23.09 -30.03
N ARG A 96 -8.30 22.62 -29.87
CA ARG A 96 -7.83 21.28 -30.28
C ARG A 96 -7.19 20.57 -29.10
N ASP A 97 -7.39 19.26 -28.97
CA ASP A 97 -6.71 18.43 -27.99
C ASP A 97 -5.20 18.27 -28.30
N LEU A 98 -4.39 18.04 -27.27
CA LEU A 98 -2.94 17.90 -27.44
C LEU A 98 -2.54 16.71 -28.33
N LYS A 99 -3.35 15.64 -28.43
CA LYS A 99 -3.05 14.54 -29.35
C LYS A 99 -3.15 15.05 -30.79
N ALA A 100 -4.20 15.77 -31.16
CA ALA A 100 -4.33 16.40 -32.47
C ALA A 100 -3.25 17.47 -32.76
N ARG A 101 -2.71 18.15 -31.73
CA ARG A 101 -1.53 19.04 -31.88
C ARG A 101 -0.26 18.24 -32.18
N PHE A 102 0.03 17.20 -31.40
CA PHE A 102 1.22 16.35 -31.58
C PHE A 102 1.17 15.53 -32.87
N ASP A 103 0.01 14.97 -33.24
CA ASP A 103 -0.20 14.24 -34.50
C ASP A 103 0.07 15.13 -35.72
N ALA A 104 -0.26 16.43 -35.64
CA ALA A 104 0.04 17.43 -36.66
C ALA A 104 1.52 17.87 -36.69
N GLY A 105 2.39 17.27 -35.88
CA GLY A 105 3.82 17.58 -35.78
C GLY A 105 4.13 18.90 -35.08
N GLU A 106 3.14 19.55 -34.44
CA GLU A 106 3.29 20.86 -33.83
C GLU A 106 4.37 20.84 -32.71
N ARG A 107 5.19 21.90 -32.63
CA ARG A 107 6.28 22.03 -31.65
C ARG A 107 6.00 23.21 -30.72
N PHE A 108 6.27 23.01 -29.44
CA PHE A 108 6.01 23.99 -28.38
C PHE A 108 7.34 24.59 -27.89
N SER A 109 7.31 25.85 -27.46
CA SER A 109 8.48 26.43 -26.79
C SER A 109 8.66 25.81 -25.39
N THR A 110 9.87 25.80 -24.84
CA THR A 110 10.10 25.31 -23.47
C THR A 110 9.31 26.13 -22.43
N ALA A 111 9.07 27.42 -22.71
CA ALA A 111 8.21 28.27 -21.88
C ALA A 111 6.73 27.83 -21.94
N ASP A 112 6.22 27.50 -23.13
CA ASP A 112 4.87 26.96 -23.28
C ASP A 112 4.72 25.57 -22.67
N ALA A 113 5.72 24.69 -22.81
CA ALA A 113 5.73 23.39 -22.15
C ALA A 113 5.61 23.54 -20.62
N ILE A 114 6.43 24.41 -20.00
CA ILE A 114 6.36 24.72 -18.57
C ILE A 114 5.00 25.31 -18.18
N ARG A 115 4.46 26.25 -18.99
CA ARG A 115 3.19 26.94 -18.74
C ARG A 115 1.98 26.01 -18.84
N LEU A 116 1.91 25.19 -19.89
CA LEU A 116 0.81 24.28 -20.18
C LEU A 116 0.80 23.09 -19.22
N THR A 117 1.96 22.45 -18.98
CA THR A 117 2.08 21.41 -17.95
C THR A 117 1.79 21.98 -16.56
N GLY A 118 2.18 23.23 -16.27
CA GLY A 118 1.79 23.92 -15.04
C GLY A 118 0.27 24.03 -14.86
N GLN A 119 -0.48 24.41 -15.91
CA GLN A 119 -1.94 24.48 -15.89
C GLN A 119 -2.62 23.12 -15.71
N ILE A 120 -2.07 22.06 -16.33
CA ILE A 120 -2.53 20.66 -16.14
C ILE A 120 -2.32 20.24 -14.68
N LEU A 121 -1.17 20.57 -14.08
CA LEU A 121 -0.85 20.22 -12.70
C LEU A 121 -1.67 21.03 -11.68
N ASP A 122 -2.03 22.28 -11.96
CA ASP A 122 -2.93 23.07 -11.10
C ASP A 122 -4.34 22.45 -11.07
N ALA A 123 -4.86 22.03 -12.24
CA ALA A 123 -6.13 21.31 -12.33
C ALA A 123 -6.11 19.98 -11.55
N LEU A 124 -5.02 19.23 -11.67
CA LEU A 124 -4.84 17.96 -10.96
C LEU A 124 -4.71 18.15 -9.45
N ASP A 125 -3.90 19.10 -8.98
CA ASP A 125 -3.73 19.33 -7.54
C ASP A 125 -5.05 19.78 -6.89
N TYR A 126 -5.80 20.67 -7.53
CA TYR A 126 -7.15 21.04 -7.11
C TYR A 126 -8.08 19.81 -7.04
N SER A 127 -8.09 18.96 -8.07
CA SER A 127 -8.88 17.72 -8.08
C SER A 127 -8.49 16.75 -6.97
N HIS A 128 -7.18 16.57 -6.74
CA HIS A 128 -6.63 15.71 -5.70
C HIS A 128 -7.01 16.22 -4.30
N GLN A 129 -7.01 17.53 -4.08
CA GLN A 129 -7.51 18.16 -2.84
C GLN A 129 -9.01 17.93 -2.62
N GLN A 130 -9.82 17.81 -3.68
CA GLN A 130 -11.23 17.39 -3.60
C GLN A 130 -11.43 15.86 -3.51
N GLY A 131 -10.34 15.08 -3.41
CA GLY A 131 -10.39 13.62 -3.31
C GLY A 131 -10.64 12.89 -4.64
N VAL A 132 -10.57 13.58 -5.78
CA VAL A 132 -10.81 13.02 -7.12
C VAL A 132 -9.48 12.84 -7.85
N ILE A 133 -9.16 11.59 -8.20
CA ILE A 133 -7.96 11.21 -8.98
C ILE A 133 -8.42 10.91 -10.41
N HIS A 134 -7.69 11.39 -11.42
CA HIS A 134 -8.14 11.36 -12.82
C HIS A 134 -7.91 10.00 -13.50
N ARG A 135 -6.79 9.31 -13.24
CA ARG A 135 -6.47 7.94 -13.70
C ARG A 135 -6.41 7.72 -15.23
N ASP A 136 -6.52 8.76 -16.04
CA ASP A 136 -6.54 8.66 -17.52
C ASP A 136 -5.99 9.92 -18.19
N ILE A 137 -4.96 10.52 -17.57
CA ILE A 137 -4.28 11.70 -18.12
C ILE A 137 -3.50 11.29 -19.38
N LYS A 138 -3.87 11.91 -20.51
CA LYS A 138 -3.25 11.70 -21.83
C LYS A 138 -3.53 12.91 -22.71
N ALA A 139 -2.74 13.06 -23.77
CA ALA A 139 -2.85 14.20 -24.69
C ALA A 139 -4.26 14.38 -25.33
N ALA A 140 -5.04 13.30 -25.49
CA ALA A 140 -6.41 13.37 -26.02
C ALA A 140 -7.44 13.95 -25.01
N ASN A 141 -7.11 13.99 -23.72
CA ASN A 141 -7.98 14.49 -22.65
C ASN A 141 -7.60 15.91 -22.20
N VAL A 142 -6.69 16.57 -22.90
CA VAL A 142 -6.24 17.93 -22.60
C VAL A 142 -6.41 18.82 -23.83
N PHE A 143 -7.32 19.78 -23.75
CA PHE A 143 -7.65 20.73 -24.81
C PHE A 143 -6.84 22.02 -24.65
N LEU A 144 -6.31 22.55 -25.75
CA LEU A 144 -5.76 23.90 -25.83
C LEU A 144 -6.71 24.80 -26.60
N GLN A 145 -7.17 25.85 -25.92
CA GLN A 145 -7.93 26.95 -26.50
C GLN A 145 -7.00 27.95 -27.21
N ASP A 146 -7.57 28.80 -28.07
CA ASP A 146 -6.81 29.73 -28.92
C ASP A 146 -6.16 30.90 -28.15
N ASP A 147 -6.61 31.16 -26.92
CA ASP A 147 -5.97 32.06 -25.95
C ASP A 147 -4.73 31.44 -25.26
N GLY A 148 -4.47 30.15 -25.52
CA GLY A 148 -3.41 29.37 -24.90
C GLY A 148 -3.80 28.69 -23.58
N THR A 149 -5.07 28.76 -23.15
CA THR A 149 -5.55 28.06 -21.95
C THR A 149 -5.67 26.56 -22.18
N ALA A 150 -5.10 25.76 -21.26
CA ALA A 150 -5.27 24.31 -21.21
C ALA A 150 -6.48 23.92 -20.34
N LYS A 151 -7.31 22.97 -20.80
CA LYS A 151 -8.43 22.38 -20.05
C LYS A 151 -8.36 20.86 -20.04
N VAL A 152 -8.47 20.27 -18.85
CA VAL A 152 -8.48 18.83 -18.60
C VAL A 152 -9.92 18.30 -18.62
N ALA A 153 -10.16 17.24 -19.39
CA ALA A 153 -11.46 16.62 -19.65
C ALA A 153 -11.47 15.12 -19.29
N ASP A 154 -12.66 14.51 -19.19
CA ASP A 154 -12.82 13.06 -19.01
C ASP A 154 -12.08 12.47 -17.79
N PHE A 155 -12.40 12.97 -16.59
CA PHE A 155 -11.92 12.45 -15.30
C PHE A 155 -12.33 10.98 -15.09
N GLY A 156 -11.44 10.06 -15.46
CA GLY A 156 -11.68 8.63 -15.70
C GLY A 156 -11.93 7.74 -14.49
N ILE A 157 -13.04 7.96 -13.77
CA ILE A 157 -13.49 7.14 -12.63
C ILE A 157 -13.80 5.68 -13.02
N ALA A 158 -13.92 5.38 -14.31
CA ALA A 158 -14.16 4.03 -14.85
C ALA A 158 -13.16 2.94 -14.38
N HIS A 159 -11.92 3.31 -14.04
CA HIS A 159 -10.87 2.38 -13.57
C HIS A 159 -10.95 2.09 -12.06
N LEU A 160 -12.12 1.65 -11.57
CA LEU A 160 -12.31 1.31 -10.14
C LEU A 160 -12.22 -0.19 -9.82
N ASP A 161 -12.22 -1.07 -10.83
CA ASP A 161 -12.13 -2.53 -10.66
C ASP A 161 -10.82 -3.05 -11.26
N SER A 162 -9.83 -3.36 -10.41
CA SER A 162 -8.51 -3.87 -10.85
C SER A 162 -8.50 -5.36 -11.24
N SER A 163 -9.67 -6.00 -11.30
CA SER A 163 -9.86 -7.44 -11.52
C SER A 163 -9.97 -7.84 -13.00
N SER A 164 -10.45 -6.96 -13.88
CA SER A 164 -10.73 -7.28 -15.30
C SER A 164 -9.55 -7.06 -16.24
N LEU A 165 -8.60 -6.18 -15.87
CA LEU A 165 -7.42 -5.80 -16.68
C LEU A 165 -6.55 -6.99 -17.14
N THR A 166 -6.52 -8.08 -16.37
CA THR A 166 -5.71 -9.27 -16.66
C THR A 166 -6.45 -10.35 -17.43
N GLN A 167 -7.78 -10.36 -17.44
CA GLN A 167 -8.57 -11.54 -17.81
C GLN A 167 -9.08 -11.53 -19.27
N ALA A 168 -9.19 -10.36 -19.90
CA ALA A 168 -9.82 -10.21 -21.22
C ALA A 168 -8.86 -9.96 -22.41
N GLY A 169 -7.58 -9.67 -22.16
CA GLY A 169 -6.56 -9.40 -23.21
C GLY A 169 -6.75 -8.10 -24.01
N SER A 170 -7.93 -7.47 -23.92
CA SER A 170 -8.31 -6.22 -24.58
C SER A 170 -8.01 -5.00 -23.69
N VAL A 171 -6.81 -4.44 -23.83
CA VAL A 171 -6.42 -3.21 -23.11
C VAL A 171 -7.22 -2.02 -23.64
N MET A 172 -8.25 -1.60 -22.90
CA MET A 172 -9.14 -0.49 -23.25
C MET A 172 -8.51 0.87 -22.91
N GLY A 173 -7.37 1.18 -23.54
CA GLY A 173 -6.63 2.43 -23.32
C GLY A 173 -5.34 2.52 -24.14
N THR A 174 -4.59 3.62 -24.00
CA THR A 174 -3.28 3.80 -24.65
C THR A 174 -2.16 3.55 -23.65
N PRO A 175 -1.43 2.41 -23.71
CA PRO A 175 -0.52 2.02 -22.62
C PRO A 175 0.66 2.97 -22.40
N SER A 176 1.05 3.78 -23.39
CA SER A 176 2.19 4.70 -23.28
C SER A 176 2.00 5.82 -22.25
N CYS A 177 0.77 6.04 -21.76
CA CYS A 177 0.45 7.08 -20.78
C CYS A 177 -0.03 6.52 -19.43
N MET A 178 -0.27 5.21 -19.32
CA MET A 178 -0.61 4.54 -18.06
C MET A 178 0.63 4.48 -17.16
N SER A 179 0.46 4.63 -15.85
CA SER A 179 1.56 4.45 -14.91
C SER A 179 1.85 2.97 -14.61
N PRO A 180 3.07 2.60 -14.16
CA PRO A 180 3.44 1.22 -13.86
C PRO A 180 2.45 0.48 -12.96
N GLU A 181 1.96 1.14 -11.91
CA GLU A 181 0.97 0.60 -10.99
C GLU A 181 -0.40 0.32 -11.66
N GLN A 182 -0.82 1.13 -12.64
CA GLN A 182 -2.04 0.86 -13.42
C GLN A 182 -1.88 -0.39 -14.30
N ILE A 183 -0.74 -0.51 -15.00
CA ILE A 183 -0.43 -1.65 -15.88
C ILE A 183 -0.35 -2.96 -15.07
N LEU A 184 0.11 -2.89 -13.81
CA LEU A 184 0.18 -4.02 -12.89
C LEU A 184 -1.13 -4.30 -12.12
N GLY A 185 -2.18 -3.50 -12.30
CA GLY A 185 -3.44 -3.65 -11.55
C GLY A 185 -3.29 -3.40 -10.03
N LEU A 186 -2.30 -2.61 -9.63
CA LEU A 186 -2.04 -2.23 -8.23
C LEU A 186 -2.95 -1.06 -7.81
N PRO A 187 -3.11 -0.81 -6.49
CA PRO A 187 -3.80 0.38 -6.00
C PRO A 187 -3.15 1.68 -6.52
N VAL A 188 -3.97 2.64 -6.93
CA VAL A 188 -3.53 3.93 -7.48
C VAL A 188 -3.88 5.09 -6.55
N ASP A 189 -2.93 6.01 -6.39
CA ASP A 189 -3.11 7.30 -5.72
C ASP A 189 -2.92 8.46 -6.71
N ALA A 190 -2.89 9.71 -6.21
CA ALA A 190 -2.66 10.93 -6.99
C ALA A 190 -1.39 10.89 -7.88
N ARG A 191 -0.40 10.04 -7.57
CA ARG A 191 0.88 9.98 -8.28
C ARG A 191 0.82 9.18 -9.58
N THR A 192 -0.31 8.52 -9.87
CA THR A 192 -0.62 8.01 -11.21
C THR A 192 -0.71 9.19 -12.20
N ASP A 193 -1.45 10.25 -11.85
CA ASP A 193 -1.63 11.43 -12.69
C ASP A 193 -0.33 12.25 -12.82
N VAL A 194 0.53 12.24 -11.80
CA VAL A 194 1.90 12.81 -11.85
C VAL A 194 2.74 12.12 -12.92
N PHE A 195 2.75 10.79 -12.97
CA PHE A 195 3.49 10.02 -13.98
C PHE A 195 2.95 10.30 -15.38
N SER A 196 1.63 10.21 -15.57
CA SER A 196 0.98 10.48 -16.85
C SER A 196 1.19 11.92 -17.33
N THR A 197 1.26 12.89 -16.42
CA THR A 197 1.62 14.29 -16.74
C THR A 197 3.11 14.42 -17.09
N GLY A 198 3.99 13.62 -16.47
CA GLY A 198 5.39 13.48 -16.86
C GLY A 198 5.56 12.97 -18.30
N VAL A 199 4.69 12.05 -18.74
CA VAL A 199 4.67 11.58 -20.15
C VAL A 199 4.29 12.71 -21.11
N ILE A 200 3.31 13.54 -20.74
CA ILE A 200 2.91 14.72 -21.52
C ILE A 200 4.02 15.78 -21.55
N LEU A 201 4.69 16.05 -20.42
CA LEU A 201 5.83 16.96 -20.34
C LEU A 201 6.99 16.50 -21.24
N TYR A 202 7.33 15.21 -21.20
CA TYR A 202 8.34 14.62 -22.08
C TYR A 202 7.99 14.86 -23.55
N GLN A 203 6.72 14.63 -23.94
CA GLN A 203 6.28 14.83 -25.32
C GLN A 203 6.25 16.30 -25.73
N PHE A 204 5.92 17.23 -24.83
CA PHE A 204 6.05 18.67 -25.10
C PHE A 204 7.50 19.08 -25.42
N VAL A 205 8.49 18.62 -24.64
CA VAL A 205 9.87 19.14 -24.72
C VAL A 205 10.76 18.40 -25.73
N THR A 206 10.38 17.18 -26.14
CA THR A 206 11.11 16.38 -27.15
C THR A 206 10.34 16.21 -28.47
N GLY A 207 9.01 16.31 -28.46
CA GLY A 207 8.13 15.90 -29.56
C GLY A 207 7.81 14.40 -29.60
N GLU A 208 8.57 13.57 -28.88
CA GLU A 208 8.48 12.11 -28.89
C GLU A 208 7.81 11.55 -27.62
N ARG A 209 7.42 10.27 -27.63
CA ARG A 209 6.94 9.60 -26.40
C ARG A 209 8.08 8.92 -25.65
N PRO A 210 8.12 8.96 -24.31
CA PRO A 210 9.15 8.29 -23.51
C PRO A 210 9.11 6.76 -23.66
N PHE A 211 7.91 6.20 -23.89
CA PHE A 211 7.69 4.76 -24.01
C PHE A 211 6.90 4.47 -25.29
N GLY A 212 7.59 3.97 -26.33
CA GLY A 212 7.00 3.64 -27.63
C GLY A 212 7.44 2.25 -28.13
N GLY A 213 6.55 1.58 -28.85
CA GLY A 213 6.81 0.30 -29.49
C GLY A 213 5.66 -0.14 -30.39
N ALA A 214 5.95 -0.97 -31.39
CA ALA A 214 4.96 -1.40 -32.40
C ALA A 214 3.81 -2.26 -31.85
N ALA A 215 3.93 -2.80 -30.63
CA ALA A 215 2.90 -3.58 -29.97
C ALA A 215 2.58 -3.04 -28.56
N THR A 216 1.31 -3.17 -28.18
CA THR A 216 0.76 -2.85 -26.84
C THR A 216 1.61 -3.42 -25.72
N THR A 217 1.93 -4.71 -25.79
CA THR A 217 2.72 -5.44 -24.78
C THR A 217 4.16 -4.95 -24.69
N THR A 218 4.77 -4.54 -25.80
CA THR A 218 6.11 -3.94 -25.82
C THR A 218 6.11 -2.59 -25.11
N THR A 219 5.12 -1.75 -25.42
CA THR A 219 4.93 -0.44 -24.77
C THR A 219 4.73 -0.60 -23.27
N MET A 220 3.94 -1.58 -22.83
CA MET A 220 3.78 -1.91 -21.41
C MET A 220 5.09 -2.35 -20.76
N GLN A 221 5.87 -3.23 -21.39
CA GLN A 221 7.18 -3.65 -20.88
C GLN A 221 8.15 -2.47 -20.75
N LYS A 222 8.15 -1.51 -21.68
CA LYS A 222 8.93 -0.28 -21.58
C LYS A 222 8.52 0.57 -20.39
N VAL A 223 7.22 0.86 -20.23
CA VAL A 223 6.71 1.61 -19.07
C VAL A 223 7.16 0.97 -17.76
N LEU A 224 7.10 -0.37 -17.66
CA LEU A 224 7.45 -1.13 -16.45
C LEU A 224 8.96 -1.28 -16.17
N LYS A 225 9.83 -1.33 -17.19
CA LYS A 225 11.23 -1.77 -17.04
C LYS A 225 12.31 -0.86 -17.67
N GLU A 226 11.95 0.03 -18.60
CA GLU A 226 12.93 0.84 -19.37
C GLU A 226 12.87 2.30 -18.91
N GLU A 227 14.00 2.88 -18.50
CA GLU A 227 14.07 4.33 -18.25
C GLU A 227 14.15 5.10 -19.58
N PRO A 228 13.44 6.23 -19.72
CA PRO A 228 13.45 7.00 -20.95
C PRO A 228 14.79 7.73 -21.13
N LEU A 229 15.13 8.06 -22.39
CA LEU A 229 16.29 8.90 -22.67
C LEU A 229 16.13 10.28 -22.01
N PRO A 230 17.19 10.88 -21.43
CA PRO A 230 17.09 12.23 -20.87
C PRO A 230 16.66 13.23 -21.96
N PRO A 231 15.63 14.07 -21.75
CA PRO A 231 15.13 15.02 -22.74
C PRO A 231 16.22 15.88 -23.42
N SER A 232 17.27 16.30 -22.71
CA SER A 232 18.41 17.03 -23.27
C SER A 232 19.11 16.31 -24.44
N THR A 233 19.07 14.98 -24.48
CA THR A 233 19.67 14.17 -25.56
C THR A 233 18.90 14.27 -26.88
N LEU A 234 17.60 14.63 -26.82
CA LEU A 234 16.75 14.87 -27.99
C LEU A 234 16.57 16.37 -28.28
N ASN A 235 16.67 17.21 -27.26
CA ASN A 235 16.57 18.66 -27.37
C ASN A 235 17.65 19.35 -26.51
N VAL A 236 18.81 19.61 -27.13
CA VAL A 236 20.00 20.19 -26.49
C VAL A 236 19.83 21.64 -25.98
N GLN A 237 18.66 22.24 -26.15
CA GLN A 237 18.31 23.56 -25.57
C GLN A 237 17.64 23.43 -24.19
N LEU A 238 17.38 22.22 -23.70
CA LEU A 238 16.86 21.97 -22.36
C LEU A 238 17.99 21.97 -21.32
N PRO A 239 17.81 22.61 -20.15
CA PRO A 239 18.77 22.51 -19.06
C PRO A 239 18.69 21.16 -18.37
N ASP A 240 19.79 20.67 -17.78
CA ASP A 240 19.89 19.42 -17.01
C ASP A 240 18.79 19.29 -15.92
N ALA A 241 18.31 20.42 -15.40
CA ALA A 241 17.24 20.46 -14.43
C ALA A 241 15.88 20.01 -14.99
N MET A 242 15.64 20.14 -16.31
CA MET A 242 14.48 19.55 -16.98
C MET A 242 14.56 18.01 -16.96
N ASP A 243 15.74 17.45 -17.24
CA ASP A 243 15.96 16.00 -17.20
C ASP A 243 15.71 15.46 -15.78
N ALA A 244 16.21 16.15 -14.76
CA ALA A 244 15.99 15.77 -13.36
C ALA A 244 14.50 15.81 -12.96
N ILE A 245 13.74 16.80 -13.43
CA ILE A 245 12.29 16.90 -13.22
C ILE A 245 11.54 15.77 -13.93
N VAL A 246 11.86 15.51 -15.20
CA VAL A 246 11.22 14.47 -16.01
C VAL A 246 11.54 13.08 -15.49
N THR A 247 12.79 12.83 -15.07
CA THR A 247 13.21 11.57 -14.42
C THR A 247 12.46 11.36 -13.11
N LYS A 248 12.31 12.39 -12.26
CA LYS A 248 11.52 12.28 -11.03
C LYS A 248 10.04 12.02 -11.34
N ALA A 249 9.44 12.71 -12.32
CA ALA A 249 8.04 12.48 -12.68
C ALA A 249 7.78 11.06 -13.24
N LEU A 250 8.72 10.53 -14.02
CA LEU A 250 8.62 9.22 -14.69
C LEU A 250 9.23 8.04 -13.88
N ALA A 251 9.65 8.27 -12.64
CA ALA A 251 10.21 7.23 -11.78
C ALA A 251 9.23 6.06 -11.60
N LYS A 252 9.71 4.82 -11.72
CA LYS A 252 8.83 3.63 -11.81
C LYS A 252 7.99 3.41 -10.56
N ARG A 253 8.58 3.64 -9.39
CA ARG A 253 7.91 3.54 -8.08
C ARG A 253 7.21 4.86 -7.73
N PRO A 254 5.92 4.87 -7.36
CA PRO A 254 5.20 6.09 -6.98
C PRO A 254 5.85 6.88 -5.83
N GLU A 255 6.56 6.21 -4.92
CA GLU A 255 7.26 6.85 -3.81
C GLU A 255 8.54 7.60 -4.21
N ASP A 256 9.12 7.33 -5.38
CA ASP A 256 10.29 8.04 -5.89
C ASP A 256 9.90 9.28 -6.74
N ARG A 257 8.59 9.51 -6.97
CA ARG A 257 8.03 10.63 -7.75
C ARG A 257 7.82 11.89 -6.91
N TYR A 258 7.26 12.93 -7.53
CA TYR A 258 6.67 14.05 -6.79
C TYR A 258 5.53 13.57 -5.89
N SER A 259 5.45 14.09 -4.67
CA SER A 259 4.47 13.66 -3.67
C SER A 259 3.04 14.09 -4.01
N SER A 260 2.89 15.22 -4.71
CA SER A 260 1.66 15.84 -5.20
C SER A 260 1.88 16.51 -6.57
N ALA A 261 0.79 16.88 -7.25
CA ALA A 261 0.86 17.65 -8.49
C ALA A 261 1.40 19.08 -8.26
N GLY A 262 1.10 19.70 -7.11
CA GLY A 262 1.60 21.01 -6.71
C GLY A 262 3.12 21.04 -6.45
N GLU A 263 3.72 19.95 -5.93
CA GLU A 263 5.18 19.84 -5.81
C GLU A 263 5.85 19.83 -7.20
N PHE A 264 5.29 19.06 -8.13
CA PHE A 264 5.74 18.99 -9.53
C PHE A 264 5.59 20.36 -10.22
N ALA A 265 4.44 21.02 -10.07
CA ALA A 265 4.19 22.35 -10.64
C ALA A 265 5.17 23.41 -10.10
N THR A 266 5.49 23.34 -8.80
CA THR A 266 6.47 24.23 -8.16
C THR A 266 7.88 24.00 -8.71
N ALA A 267 8.30 22.75 -8.83
CA ALA A 267 9.61 22.40 -9.40
C ALA A 267 9.73 22.83 -10.87
N LEU A 268 8.68 22.65 -11.67
CA LEU A 268 8.66 23.02 -13.08
C LEU A 268 8.68 24.56 -13.28
N ARG A 269 7.90 25.30 -12.48
CA ARG A 269 7.88 26.78 -12.49
C ARG A 269 9.21 27.39 -12.07
N ALA A 270 9.98 26.73 -11.20
CA ALA A 270 11.31 27.20 -10.80
C ALA A 270 12.30 27.30 -11.98
N LEU A 271 12.09 26.57 -13.09
CA LEU A 271 12.90 26.70 -14.31
C LEU A 271 12.62 28.00 -15.09
N ALA A 272 11.43 28.59 -14.94
CA ALA A 272 11.02 29.79 -15.69
C ALA A 272 11.43 31.11 -15.00
N MET A 273 11.92 31.07 -13.76
CA MET A 273 12.37 32.28 -13.07
C MET A 273 13.82 32.63 -13.44
N PRO A 274 14.13 33.89 -13.80
CA PRO A 274 15.50 34.32 -14.04
C PRO A 274 16.31 34.20 -12.74
N ARG A 275 17.23 33.23 -12.71
CA ARG A 275 18.02 32.89 -11.53
C ARG A 275 18.92 34.06 -11.12
N ALA A 276 18.52 34.76 -10.06
CA ALA A 276 19.33 35.79 -9.43
C ALA A 276 20.74 35.25 -9.10
N ALA A 277 21.77 36.02 -9.44
CA ALA A 277 23.17 35.61 -9.35
C ALA A 277 23.70 35.59 -7.90
N GLY A 278 23.24 34.61 -7.10
CA GLY A 278 23.87 34.28 -5.82
C GLY A 278 25.29 33.72 -6.02
N PRO A 279 26.22 33.96 -5.07
CA PRO A 279 27.63 33.61 -5.23
C PRO A 279 27.84 32.10 -5.39
N ALA A 280 28.77 31.72 -6.26
CA ALA A 280 29.05 30.33 -6.60
C ALA A 280 29.59 29.55 -5.38
N ARG A 281 28.84 28.56 -4.91
CA ARG A 281 29.32 27.58 -3.92
C ARG A 281 30.21 26.57 -4.66
N THR A 282 31.53 26.67 -4.47
CA THR A 282 32.49 25.68 -4.95
C THR A 282 32.20 24.30 -4.35
N ALA A 283 32.10 23.28 -5.20
CA ALA A 283 31.95 21.90 -4.75
C ALA A 283 33.27 21.38 -4.12
N PRO A 284 33.22 20.52 -3.09
CA PRO A 284 34.42 19.93 -2.51
C PRO A 284 35.03 18.89 -3.44
N ALA A 285 36.36 18.93 -3.62
CA ALA A 285 37.09 17.94 -4.38
C ALA A 285 37.17 16.59 -3.65
N LYS A 286 37.13 15.49 -4.41
CA LYS A 286 37.24 14.12 -3.90
C LYS A 286 38.71 13.79 -3.58
N PRO A 287 39.06 13.24 -2.40
CA PRO A 287 40.44 12.90 -2.09
C PRO A 287 40.96 11.77 -3.00
N ALA A 288 42.19 11.92 -3.52
CA ALA A 288 42.96 10.81 -4.05
C ALA A 288 43.69 10.11 -2.91
N GLN A 289 43.70 8.78 -2.90
CA GLN A 289 44.51 7.98 -1.97
C GLN A 289 45.88 7.67 -2.59
N ALA A 290 46.92 7.65 -1.76
CA ALA A 290 48.30 7.50 -2.16
C ALA A 290 48.69 6.03 -2.43
N ALA A 291 49.79 5.84 -3.17
CA ALA A 291 50.38 4.54 -3.45
C ALA A 291 51.19 3.98 -2.27
N TYR A 292 51.44 2.67 -2.31
CA TYR A 292 52.51 1.96 -1.62
C TYR A 292 53.09 0.90 -2.57
N ASP A 293 54.39 0.60 -2.44
CA ASP A 293 55.20 -0.06 -3.47
C ASP A 293 55.50 -1.55 -3.20
N GLY A 294 55.99 -2.25 -4.24
CA GLY A 294 56.55 -3.61 -4.18
C GLY A 294 55.58 -4.72 -4.67
N GLU A 295 55.99 -5.73 -5.44
CA GLU A 295 57.30 -6.05 -6.04
C GLU A 295 57.16 -6.42 -7.54
N ALA A 296 58.28 -6.58 -8.24
CA ALA A 296 58.33 -6.72 -9.70
C ALA A 296 58.58 -8.16 -10.20
N THR A 297 58.19 -8.43 -11.44
CA THR A 297 58.86 -9.40 -12.33
C THR A 297 58.72 -8.93 -13.78
N VAL A 298 59.79 -9.01 -14.57
CA VAL A 298 59.92 -8.37 -15.90
C VAL A 298 60.31 -9.39 -16.95
N VAL A 299 59.60 -9.46 -18.09
CA VAL A 299 60.15 -9.97 -19.36
C VAL A 299 59.62 -9.17 -20.57
N ALA A 300 60.54 -8.53 -21.28
CA ALA A 300 60.58 -8.09 -22.69
C ALA A 300 59.30 -7.71 -23.49
N SER A 301 59.40 -6.57 -24.19
CA SER A 301 58.81 -6.36 -25.54
C SER A 301 59.86 -6.62 -26.63
N PRO A 302 59.46 -6.72 -27.91
CA PRO A 302 60.06 -5.79 -28.88
C PRO A 302 59.05 -5.12 -29.83
N ALA A 303 59.48 -4.00 -30.43
CA ALA A 303 58.63 -3.07 -31.18
C ALA A 303 58.51 -3.35 -32.69
N MET A 304 57.53 -2.70 -33.33
CA MET A 304 57.53 -2.40 -34.78
C MET A 304 57.28 -0.88 -34.98
N ARG A 305 57.54 -0.34 -36.18
CA ARG A 305 57.90 1.08 -36.39
C ARG A 305 56.83 1.97 -37.05
N LYS A 306 57.04 3.29 -36.91
CA LYS A 306 56.37 4.44 -37.55
C LYS A 306 56.29 4.34 -39.10
N ALA A 307 55.32 5.02 -39.70
CA ALA A 307 55.56 6.07 -40.71
C ALA A 307 54.28 6.89 -41.06
N SER A 308 54.48 8.14 -41.45
CA SER A 308 53.56 8.95 -42.29
C SER A 308 54.34 9.45 -43.51
N PRO A 309 53.68 9.77 -44.63
CA PRO A 309 54.17 10.89 -45.44
C PRO A 309 53.08 11.79 -46.08
N ALA A 310 53.53 12.95 -46.53
CA ALA A 310 52.96 13.90 -47.49
C ALA A 310 54.17 14.69 -48.09
N PRO A 311 54.08 15.68 -49.01
CA PRO A 311 52.91 16.29 -49.68
C PRO A 311 53.14 16.47 -51.22
N ALA A 312 52.67 17.61 -51.79
CA ALA A 312 52.92 18.17 -53.15
C ALA A 312 52.09 17.55 -54.31
N ASP A 313 51.64 18.28 -55.34
CA ASP A 313 51.56 19.74 -55.68
C ASP A 313 50.56 19.92 -56.87
N ALA A 314 50.14 21.07 -57.44
CA ALA A 314 50.31 22.54 -57.26
C ALA A 314 48.99 23.25 -57.73
N GLY A 315 48.85 24.55 -58.04
CA GLY A 315 49.72 25.73 -58.02
C GLY A 315 49.05 27.00 -58.60
N GLU A 316 49.53 28.19 -58.21
CA GLU A 316 49.38 29.56 -58.81
C GLU A 316 47.97 30.17 -59.06
N ALA A 317 47.77 31.51 -59.13
CA ALA A 317 48.41 32.69 -58.50
C ALA A 317 47.61 34.00 -58.82
N THR A 318 47.80 35.06 -58.00
CA THR A 318 47.74 36.53 -58.32
C THR A 318 46.94 37.39 -57.31
N LEU A 319 47.43 38.59 -57.00
CA LEU A 319 46.87 39.57 -56.04
C LEU A 319 46.39 40.86 -56.75
N ILE A 320 45.35 41.53 -56.23
CA ILE A 320 45.19 43.01 -56.31
C ILE A 320 44.50 43.56 -55.04
N ALA A 321 44.99 44.71 -54.55
CA ALA A 321 44.30 45.71 -53.71
C ALA A 321 44.96 47.09 -54.01
N PRO A 322 44.52 48.26 -53.48
CA PRO A 322 43.32 48.60 -52.69
C PRO A 322 42.49 49.78 -53.30
N GLY A 323 41.43 50.27 -52.61
CA GLY A 323 40.73 51.50 -53.06
C GLY A 323 39.66 52.07 -52.11
N ALA A 324 39.80 53.36 -51.77
CA ALA A 324 38.93 54.21 -50.94
C ALA A 324 37.57 54.60 -51.64
N LYS A 325 36.63 55.40 -51.09
CA LYS A 325 36.70 56.46 -50.04
C LYS A 325 35.28 56.92 -49.58
N ALA A 326 35.22 57.58 -48.40
CA ALA A 326 34.16 58.51 -47.93
C ALA A 326 32.76 57.91 -47.56
N ALA A 327 31.95 58.49 -46.66
CA ALA A 327 32.09 59.68 -45.81
C ALA A 327 31.44 59.49 -44.40
N ALA A 328 31.76 60.40 -43.47
CA ALA A 328 31.12 60.61 -42.15
C ALA A 328 30.49 62.04 -42.14
N PRO A 329 30.02 62.69 -41.02
CA PRO A 329 30.10 62.31 -39.59
C PRO A 329 28.91 62.73 -38.66
N ALA A 330 29.13 62.49 -37.35
CA ALA A 330 28.66 63.30 -36.19
C ALA A 330 27.15 63.27 -35.80
N SER A 331 26.75 63.61 -34.57
CA SER A 331 27.48 64.16 -33.40
C SER A 331 27.07 63.50 -32.07
N ALA A 332 28.01 63.19 -31.16
CA ALA A 332 28.23 63.82 -29.82
C ALA A 332 26.97 64.03 -28.95
N GLY A 333 26.92 63.75 -27.64
CA GLY A 333 27.91 63.78 -26.54
C GLY A 333 27.17 64.32 -25.26
N THR A 334 27.68 64.46 -24.03
CA THR A 334 29.03 64.39 -23.45
C THR A 334 28.95 64.39 -21.90
N ARG A 335 29.83 63.63 -21.20
CA ARG A 335 30.29 63.75 -19.77
C ARG A 335 29.35 63.45 -18.58
N SER A 336 30.00 62.89 -17.54
CA SER A 336 29.64 62.86 -16.11
C SER A 336 30.26 64.10 -15.40
N PRO A 337 29.87 64.48 -14.16
CA PRO A 337 30.52 63.89 -12.98
C PRO A 337 29.64 63.78 -11.69
N ALA A 338 30.21 63.15 -10.66
CA ALA A 338 29.83 63.29 -9.24
C ALA A 338 30.61 64.50 -8.60
N PRO A 339 30.66 64.80 -7.27
CA PRO A 339 30.38 63.95 -6.10
C PRO A 339 29.77 64.69 -4.86
N ALA A 340 29.99 64.11 -3.68
CA ALA A 340 30.10 64.73 -2.34
C ALA A 340 28.88 64.72 -1.39
N GLU A 341 29.20 64.32 -0.17
CA GLU A 341 28.36 64.00 0.98
C GLU A 341 27.83 65.25 1.73
N ALA A 342 26.77 65.04 2.52
CA ALA A 342 26.56 65.77 3.78
C ALA A 342 25.85 64.86 4.80
N THR A 343 26.30 64.85 6.04
CA THR A 343 25.75 64.02 7.13
C THR A 343 24.86 64.84 8.07
N SER A 344 23.83 64.21 8.63
CA SER A 344 23.15 64.65 9.86
C SER A 344 22.45 63.48 10.55
N ALA A 345 22.09 63.65 11.82
CA ALA A 345 21.72 62.57 12.72
C ALA A 345 20.39 62.81 13.48
N ALA A 346 20.07 61.89 14.40
CA ALA A 346 19.12 62.01 15.51
C ALA A 346 17.60 61.97 15.22
N ALA A 347 17.04 60.78 15.50
CA ALA A 347 15.96 60.52 16.47
C ALA A 347 14.57 61.22 16.40
N LYS A 348 13.56 60.42 16.78
CA LYS A 348 12.11 60.73 16.88
C LYS A 348 11.79 61.78 17.97
N PRO A 349 10.59 62.38 17.92
CA PRO A 349 9.59 62.01 18.93
C PRO A 349 8.22 61.58 18.33
N ALA A 350 7.21 61.39 19.18
CA ALA A 350 5.88 60.85 18.83
C ALA A 350 4.74 61.53 19.62
N TYR A 351 3.50 61.07 19.39
CA TYR A 351 2.19 61.56 19.89
C TYR A 351 1.67 62.88 19.26
N GLY A 352 0.38 63.02 18.93
CA GLY A 352 -0.71 62.03 18.86
C GLY A 352 -2.10 62.56 19.27
N ARG A 353 -3.20 61.99 18.75
CA ARG A 353 -4.56 62.14 19.32
C ARG A 353 -5.55 61.03 18.91
N ARG A 354 -6.39 60.66 19.88
CA ARG A 354 -7.66 59.88 19.86
C ARG A 354 -8.68 60.44 18.82
N ALA A 355 -9.74 59.77 18.35
CA ALA A 355 -10.43 58.47 18.59
C ALA A 355 -11.34 58.18 17.33
N PRO A 356 -12.28 57.19 17.26
CA PRO A 356 -12.68 56.13 18.19
C PRO A 356 -12.64 54.70 17.57
N ALA A 357 -13.17 53.71 18.29
CA ALA A 357 -13.27 52.31 17.86
C ALA A 357 -14.65 51.94 17.26
N PRO A 358 -14.75 50.93 16.39
CA PRO A 358 -16.02 50.38 15.92
C PRO A 358 -16.68 49.48 17.00
N SER A 359 -18.02 49.44 16.99
CA SER A 359 -18.85 48.73 17.97
C SER A 359 -19.10 47.26 17.61
N GLU A 360 -19.35 46.44 18.63
CA GLU A 360 -19.76 45.03 18.50
C GLU A 360 -21.13 44.88 17.80
N PRO A 361 -21.33 43.87 16.92
CA PRO A 361 -22.63 43.53 16.36
C PRO A 361 -23.44 42.63 17.32
N ALA A 362 -24.57 43.14 17.82
CA ALA A 362 -25.44 42.40 18.75
C ALA A 362 -26.11 41.15 18.14
N THR A 363 -26.30 40.12 18.97
CA THR A 363 -26.89 38.84 18.58
C THR A 363 -28.42 38.92 18.39
N ARG A 364 -28.91 38.55 17.20
CA ARG A 364 -30.34 38.29 16.95
C ARG A 364 -30.65 36.79 17.02
N SER A 365 -31.61 36.41 17.86
CA SER A 365 -32.01 35.02 18.08
C SER A 365 -32.83 34.44 16.92
N LYS A 366 -32.44 33.26 16.42
CA LYS A 366 -33.14 32.55 15.32
C LYS A 366 -34.18 31.52 15.83
N ALA A 367 -34.82 31.82 16.97
CA ALA A 367 -35.70 30.89 17.68
C ALA A 367 -36.91 30.31 16.86
N PRO A 368 -37.69 31.10 16.09
CA PRO A 368 -38.93 30.58 15.50
C PRO A 368 -38.74 29.65 14.30
N VAL A 369 -37.60 29.74 13.59
CA VAL A 369 -37.38 28.97 12.35
C VAL A 369 -37.03 27.50 12.64
N ILE A 370 -36.26 27.25 13.71
CA ILE A 370 -35.83 25.89 14.08
C ILE A 370 -37.02 25.04 14.53
N ALA A 371 -37.97 25.64 15.27
CA ALA A 371 -39.18 24.95 15.72
C ALA A 371 -39.99 24.37 14.54
N ILE A 372 -40.23 25.17 13.50
CA ILE A 372 -41.01 24.75 12.31
C ILE A 372 -40.35 23.56 11.62
N ILE A 373 -39.02 23.59 11.43
CA ILE A 373 -38.27 22.50 10.79
C ILE A 373 -38.38 21.20 11.61
N VAL A 374 -38.23 21.28 12.94
CA VAL A 374 -38.34 20.12 13.82
C VAL A 374 -39.76 19.52 13.78
N THR A 375 -40.81 20.34 13.77
CA THR A 375 -42.20 19.85 13.67
C THR A 375 -42.48 19.17 12.33
N VAL A 376 -42.01 19.73 11.21
CA VAL A 376 -42.18 19.12 9.88
C VAL A 376 -41.45 17.77 9.77
N VAL A 377 -40.23 17.68 10.29
CA VAL A 377 -39.46 16.41 10.30
C VAL A 377 -40.13 15.37 11.19
N ALA A 378 -40.63 15.75 12.37
CA ALA A 378 -41.36 14.84 13.26
C ALA A 378 -42.64 14.28 12.60
N LEU A 379 -43.42 15.12 11.90
CA LEU A 379 -44.61 14.70 11.17
C LEU A 379 -44.27 13.77 9.99
N ALA A 380 -43.18 14.04 9.25
CA ALA A 380 -42.73 13.17 8.17
C ALA A 380 -42.31 11.78 8.68
N ILE A 381 -41.61 11.70 9.82
CA ILE A 381 -41.23 10.44 10.46
C ILE A 381 -42.46 9.67 10.95
N ALA A 382 -43.43 10.35 11.56
CA ALA A 382 -44.68 9.73 12.00
C ALA A 382 -45.49 9.15 10.82
N ALA A 383 -45.60 9.88 9.70
CA ALA A 383 -46.27 9.40 8.49
C ALA A 383 -45.55 8.19 7.86
N GLY A 384 -44.21 8.19 7.83
CA GLY A 384 -43.42 7.05 7.35
C GLY A 384 -43.58 5.80 8.21
N LEU A 385 -43.62 5.95 9.55
CA LEU A 385 -43.85 4.84 10.48
C LEU A 385 -45.27 4.27 10.39
N TRP A 386 -46.29 5.11 10.17
CA TRP A 386 -47.66 4.67 9.88
C TRP A 386 -47.69 3.85 8.58
N TRP A 387 -47.18 4.41 7.47
CA TRP A 387 -47.19 3.75 6.16
C TRP A 387 -46.41 2.42 6.12
N TRP A 388 -45.40 2.27 6.99
CA TRP A 388 -44.67 1.02 7.16
C TRP A 388 -45.44 -0.03 7.97
N MET A 389 -46.13 0.37 9.05
CA MET A 389 -46.99 -0.55 9.82
C MET A 389 -48.23 -1.02 9.04
N GLU A 390 -48.72 -0.22 8.10
CA GLU A 390 -49.90 -0.55 7.29
C GLU A 390 -49.59 -1.52 6.12
N GLN A 391 -48.34 -1.94 5.94
CA GLN A 391 -47.91 -2.93 4.92
C GLN A 391 -47.39 -4.25 5.54
N GLY A 392 -48.18 -4.80 6.48
CA GLY A 392 -47.92 -6.09 7.11
C GLY A 392 -48.48 -7.30 6.34
N VAL A 393 -47.60 -7.97 5.55
CA VAL A 393 -47.71 -9.38 5.11
C VAL A 393 -48.91 -9.78 4.22
N ALA A 394 -48.64 -9.96 2.92
CA ALA A 394 -49.48 -10.75 2.01
C ALA A 394 -48.61 -11.73 1.18
N VAL A 395 -48.37 -12.94 1.70
CA VAL A 395 -47.60 -13.99 0.98
C VAL A 395 -48.50 -14.70 -0.03
N SER A 396 -48.31 -14.40 -1.32
CA SER A 396 -49.06 -15.06 -2.39
C SER A 396 -48.59 -16.50 -2.59
N LYS A 397 -49.44 -17.48 -2.23
CA LYS A 397 -49.31 -18.86 -2.71
C LYS A 397 -49.49 -18.91 -4.24
N LYS A 398 -48.94 -19.93 -4.89
CA LYS A 398 -49.44 -20.42 -6.17
C LYS A 398 -49.57 -21.95 -6.16
N THR A 399 -50.60 -22.43 -6.85
CA THR A 399 -51.21 -23.75 -6.71
C THR A 399 -50.47 -24.86 -7.47
N VAL A 400 -50.44 -26.05 -6.88
CA VAL A 400 -50.74 -27.32 -7.58
C VAL A 400 -51.75 -28.06 -6.71
N ALA A 401 -52.67 -28.81 -7.32
CA ALA A 401 -53.68 -29.60 -6.61
C ALA A 401 -53.59 -31.07 -7.05
N ASP A 402 -53.91 -31.98 -6.13
CA ASP A 402 -54.94 -33.00 -6.38
C ASP A 402 -55.58 -33.43 -5.04
N ALA A 403 -56.59 -34.31 -5.08
CA ALA A 403 -57.60 -34.45 -4.04
C ALA A 403 -57.65 -35.82 -3.33
N SER A 404 -58.55 -35.88 -2.33
CA SER A 404 -59.17 -37.06 -1.69
C SER A 404 -58.71 -37.43 -0.28
N ALA A 405 -59.70 -37.69 0.58
CA ALA A 405 -59.60 -38.18 1.96
C ALA A 405 -60.09 -39.68 2.00
N PRO A 406 -60.40 -40.38 3.13
CA PRO A 406 -60.96 -39.88 4.40
C PRO A 406 -60.51 -40.57 5.73
N ALA A 407 -61.17 -40.15 6.82
CA ALA A 407 -61.53 -40.90 8.04
C ALA A 407 -60.61 -40.91 9.31
N VAL A 408 -61.16 -40.26 10.35
CA VAL A 408 -61.03 -40.40 11.82
C VAL A 408 -61.42 -41.82 12.35
N PRO A 409 -61.32 -42.23 13.66
CA PRO A 409 -61.27 -41.40 14.91
C PRO A 409 -60.42 -41.89 16.13
N SER A 410 -60.39 -41.05 17.19
CA SER A 410 -60.32 -41.41 18.64
C SER A 410 -59.04 -42.07 19.23
N ALA A 411 -58.75 -42.05 20.54
CA ALA A 411 -59.42 -41.43 21.71
C ALA A 411 -58.42 -40.96 22.80
N ALA A 412 -58.90 -40.05 23.67
CA ALA A 412 -58.85 -39.96 25.15
C ALA A 412 -57.86 -40.83 25.99
N THR A 413 -57.50 -40.53 27.26
CA THR A 413 -58.08 -39.65 28.31
C THR A 413 -57.01 -39.36 29.39
N GLY A 414 -57.20 -38.36 30.28
CA GLY A 414 -56.60 -38.39 31.63
C GLY A 414 -55.94 -37.11 32.16
N ALA A 415 -56.61 -36.48 33.13
CA ALA A 415 -56.05 -35.59 34.17
C ALA A 415 -56.36 -36.27 35.55
N PRO A 416 -56.11 -35.72 36.78
CA PRO A 416 -55.77 -34.32 37.12
C PRO A 416 -54.86 -34.08 38.38
N VAL A 417 -54.72 -32.80 38.76
CA VAL A 417 -54.30 -32.18 40.06
C VAL A 417 -52.83 -32.30 40.55
N ALA A 418 -52.40 -31.25 41.26
CA ALA A 418 -51.13 -31.06 41.99
C ALA A 418 -51.37 -31.27 43.53
N PRO A 419 -50.54 -30.87 44.54
CA PRO A 419 -49.39 -29.92 44.53
C PRO A 419 -48.17 -30.30 45.44
N VAL A 420 -47.38 -29.25 45.77
CA VAL A 420 -46.42 -29.01 46.90
C VAL A 420 -44.97 -29.55 46.94
N SER A 421 -44.09 -28.59 47.28
CA SER A 421 -42.84 -28.69 48.07
C SER A 421 -41.50 -29.12 47.44
N ALA A 422 -40.84 -28.13 46.85
CA ALA A 422 -39.45 -27.71 47.09
C ALA A 422 -38.38 -28.71 47.57
N THR A 423 -37.29 -28.80 46.79
CA THR A 423 -35.90 -28.83 47.29
C THR A 423 -35.03 -28.06 46.30
N ALA A 424 -34.06 -27.27 46.79
CA ALA A 424 -33.15 -26.54 45.92
C ALA A 424 -32.09 -27.49 45.33
N GLN A 425 -32.05 -27.63 44.01
CA GLN A 425 -31.03 -28.41 43.31
C GLN A 425 -30.30 -27.54 42.28
N GLN A 426 -29.00 -27.40 42.48
CA GLN A 426 -28.07 -26.64 41.65
C GLN A 426 -27.94 -27.34 40.28
N PRO A 427 -28.23 -26.65 39.15
CA PRO A 427 -28.13 -27.28 37.84
C PRO A 427 -26.70 -27.77 37.56
N ALA A 428 -26.58 -29.05 37.22
CA ALA A 428 -25.30 -29.65 36.86
C ALA A 428 -24.74 -29.06 35.56
N ALA A 429 -23.43 -29.24 35.32
CA ALA A 429 -22.73 -28.64 34.21
C ALA A 429 -23.35 -29.02 32.85
N ALA A 430 -23.86 -28.02 32.12
CA ALA A 430 -24.18 -28.16 30.71
C ALA A 430 -22.88 -28.41 29.93
N ALA A 431 -22.84 -29.50 29.16
CA ALA A 431 -21.72 -29.78 28.27
C ALA A 431 -21.57 -28.65 27.23
N PRO A 432 -20.34 -28.32 26.79
CA PRO A 432 -20.12 -27.25 25.81
C PRO A 432 -20.81 -27.62 24.50
N THR A 433 -21.81 -26.83 24.12
CA THR A 433 -22.59 -27.05 22.92
C THR A 433 -21.74 -26.70 21.70
N THR A 434 -21.51 -27.72 20.87
CA THR A 434 -21.18 -27.66 19.43
C THR A 434 -20.45 -26.38 18.97
N SER A 435 -19.12 -26.43 18.92
CA SER A 435 -18.32 -25.39 18.28
C SER A 435 -18.80 -25.15 16.85
N ALA A 436 -19.20 -23.92 16.52
CA ALA A 436 -19.43 -23.51 15.14
C ALA A 436 -18.15 -23.74 14.31
N PRO A 437 -18.25 -24.08 13.01
CA PRO A 437 -17.08 -24.20 12.14
C PRO A 437 -16.31 -22.87 12.13
N ALA A 438 -15.01 -22.90 12.40
CA ALA A 438 -14.19 -21.69 12.42
C ALA A 438 -14.14 -21.07 11.01
N GLU A 439 -14.58 -19.80 10.86
CA GLU A 439 -14.46 -19.09 9.58
C GLU A 439 -12.97 -19.04 9.18
N PRO A 440 -12.56 -19.53 7.98
CA PRO A 440 -11.15 -19.65 7.61
C PRO A 440 -10.40 -18.31 7.66
N GLY A 441 -9.57 -18.10 8.69
CA GLY A 441 -8.85 -16.84 8.95
C GLY A 441 -9.38 -16.00 10.11
N THR A 442 -10.32 -16.54 10.89
CA THR A 442 -10.66 -16.05 12.23
C THR A 442 -9.97 -16.89 13.30
N LEU A 443 -9.71 -16.30 14.47
CA LEU A 443 -9.10 -16.98 15.62
C LEU A 443 -9.77 -16.52 16.93
N LEU A 444 -9.86 -17.41 17.91
CA LEU A 444 -10.32 -17.08 19.25
C LEU A 444 -9.14 -16.56 20.07
N ILE A 445 -9.16 -15.28 20.42
CA ILE A 445 -8.07 -14.60 21.14
C ILE A 445 -8.59 -14.12 22.50
N SER A 446 -7.77 -14.29 23.54
CA SER A 446 -8.03 -13.79 24.90
C SER A 446 -7.02 -12.71 25.29
N ALA A 447 -7.50 -11.58 25.81
CA ALA A 447 -6.68 -10.46 26.24
C ALA A 447 -7.13 -9.92 27.61
N ALA A 448 -6.24 -9.18 28.27
CA ALA A 448 -6.56 -8.36 29.43
C ALA A 448 -6.35 -6.88 29.08
N GLY A 449 -7.36 -6.05 29.36
CA GLY A 449 -7.25 -4.60 29.33
C GLY A 449 -6.94 -4.05 30.71
N PHE A 450 -6.14 -2.98 30.77
CA PHE A 450 -5.66 -2.38 32.01
C PHE A 450 -5.95 -0.88 32.08
N ALA A 451 -6.19 -0.36 33.29
CA ALA A 451 -6.35 1.06 33.57
C ALA A 451 -5.89 1.39 35.01
N ASP A 452 -5.30 2.57 35.24
CA ASP A 452 -4.98 3.05 36.59
C ASP A 452 -6.28 3.35 37.37
N ALA A 453 -6.62 2.53 38.37
CA ALA A 453 -7.90 2.64 39.08
C ALA A 453 -8.03 3.92 39.92
N ASN A 454 -6.92 4.63 40.14
CA ASN A 454 -6.85 5.83 40.96
C ASN A 454 -7.02 7.13 40.16
N ASP A 455 -7.07 7.04 38.82
CA ASP A 455 -7.26 8.20 37.94
C ASP A 455 -8.56 8.96 38.33
N PRO A 456 -8.46 10.29 38.63
CA PRO A 456 -9.61 11.09 39.03
C PRO A 456 -10.82 11.02 38.08
N ARG A 457 -10.61 10.72 36.78
CA ARG A 457 -11.69 10.55 35.80
C ARG A 457 -12.71 9.47 36.19
N TYR A 458 -12.29 8.45 36.94
CA TYR A 458 -13.14 7.32 37.32
C TYR A 458 -13.85 7.53 38.68
N GLN A 459 -13.38 8.46 39.51
CA GLN A 459 -13.97 8.73 40.83
C GLN A 459 -15.42 9.24 40.71
N SER A 460 -15.70 10.04 39.67
CA SER A 460 -17.05 10.52 39.33
C SER A 460 -17.90 9.52 38.54
N ASP A 461 -17.29 8.50 37.93
CA ASP A 461 -17.94 7.66 36.90
C ASP A 461 -17.24 6.30 36.73
N LYS A 462 -17.82 5.25 37.32
CA LYS A 462 -17.30 3.88 37.19
C LYS A 462 -17.60 3.23 35.83
N ALA A 463 -18.55 3.75 35.05
CA ALA A 463 -18.82 3.24 33.71
C ALA A 463 -17.69 3.60 32.74
N LYS A 464 -17.06 4.78 32.90
CA LYS A 464 -15.83 5.15 32.17
C LYS A 464 -14.68 4.18 32.40
N LEU A 465 -14.50 3.67 33.63
CA LEU A 465 -13.46 2.68 33.92
C LEU A 465 -13.69 1.39 33.12
N ALA A 466 -14.92 0.85 33.12
CA ALA A 466 -15.28 -0.30 32.31
C ALA A 466 -15.22 -0.01 30.79
N GLY A 467 -15.40 1.25 30.38
CA GLY A 467 -15.19 1.71 29.00
C GLY A 467 -13.72 1.64 28.58
N ASP A 468 -12.84 2.35 29.29
CA ASP A 468 -11.40 2.42 28.99
C ASP A 468 -10.74 1.04 29.05
N LEU A 469 -11.10 0.20 30.04
CA LEU A 469 -10.64 -1.20 30.13
C LEU A 469 -11.04 -2.04 28.91
N ARG A 470 -12.25 -1.85 28.39
CA ARG A 470 -12.74 -2.54 27.18
C ARG A 470 -12.04 -2.03 25.92
N ILE A 471 -11.64 -0.76 25.88
CA ILE A 471 -10.86 -0.20 24.77
C ILE A 471 -9.45 -0.80 24.74
N ASP A 472 -8.72 -0.82 25.86
CA ASP A 472 -7.38 -1.44 25.90
C ASP A 472 -7.47 -2.97 25.67
N ALA A 473 -8.45 -3.67 26.25
CA ALA A 473 -8.65 -5.10 26.01
C ALA A 473 -8.86 -5.41 24.51
N ARG A 474 -9.69 -4.63 23.81
CA ARG A 474 -9.93 -4.79 22.37
C ARG A 474 -8.73 -4.38 21.53
N GLY A 475 -7.97 -3.37 21.95
CA GLY A 475 -6.67 -3.06 21.38
C GLY A 475 -5.70 -4.25 21.48
N GLN A 476 -5.59 -4.86 22.66
CA GLN A 476 -4.74 -6.04 22.88
C GLN A 476 -5.16 -7.27 22.06
N LEU A 477 -6.45 -7.48 21.80
CA LEU A 477 -6.90 -8.54 20.88
C LEU A 477 -6.33 -8.37 19.46
N VAL A 478 -6.22 -7.13 18.98
CA VAL A 478 -5.66 -6.83 17.65
C VAL A 478 -4.12 -6.76 17.67
N GLU A 479 -3.50 -6.30 18.75
CA GLU A 479 -2.04 -6.36 18.93
C GLU A 479 -1.54 -7.82 18.94
N LYS A 480 -2.26 -8.71 19.63
CA LYS A 480 -2.02 -10.17 19.61
C LYS A 480 -2.23 -10.78 18.22
N ALA A 481 -3.28 -10.37 17.50
CA ALA A 481 -3.50 -10.81 16.12
C ALA A 481 -2.38 -10.36 15.16
N LEU A 482 -1.84 -9.14 15.34
CA LEU A 482 -0.68 -8.66 14.59
C LEU A 482 0.60 -9.44 14.93
N GLY A 483 0.77 -9.88 16.18
CA GLY A 483 1.89 -10.72 16.63
C GLY A 483 2.00 -12.09 15.96
N LEU A 484 0.95 -12.55 15.26
CA LEU A 484 0.98 -13.76 14.43
C LEU A 484 1.61 -13.51 13.04
N LEU A 485 1.72 -12.24 12.63
CA LEU A 485 2.02 -11.78 11.26
C LEU A 485 3.36 -11.03 11.18
N VAL A 486 3.76 -10.38 12.26
CA VAL A 486 5.02 -9.62 12.43
C VAL A 486 5.55 -9.78 13.84
N ASP A 487 6.85 -9.60 14.05
CA ASP A 487 7.47 -9.83 15.35
C ASP A 487 7.26 -8.70 16.37
N ARG A 488 7.45 -9.07 17.63
CA ARG A 488 7.34 -8.19 18.80
C ARG A 488 8.26 -6.95 18.77
N ALA A 489 9.44 -7.00 18.16
CA ALA A 489 10.34 -5.85 18.08
C ALA A 489 9.89 -4.87 16.99
N SER A 490 9.44 -5.37 15.83
CA SER A 490 8.77 -4.55 14.80
C SER A 490 7.50 -3.89 15.34
N LEU A 491 6.66 -4.65 16.08
CA LEU A 491 5.46 -4.12 16.74
C LEU A 491 5.79 -3.00 17.74
N ALA A 492 6.79 -3.20 18.59
CA ALA A 492 7.18 -2.21 19.59
C ALA A 492 7.82 -0.95 18.99
N THR A 493 8.58 -1.10 17.90
CA THR A 493 9.24 0.01 17.20
C THR A 493 8.23 0.85 16.42
N ASN A 494 7.26 0.22 15.75
CA ASN A 494 6.29 0.88 14.88
C ASN A 494 4.95 1.18 15.59
N TYR A 495 4.92 1.14 16.92
CA TYR A 495 3.68 1.07 17.70
C TYR A 495 2.71 2.22 17.41
N ASP A 496 3.20 3.45 17.27
CA ASP A 496 2.34 4.62 17.05
C ASP A 496 1.59 4.56 15.72
N VAL A 497 2.25 4.09 14.65
CA VAL A 497 1.64 3.91 13.32
C VAL A 497 0.60 2.79 13.38
N LEU A 498 0.95 1.65 13.97
CA LEU A 498 0.04 0.52 14.14
C LEU A 498 -1.16 0.87 15.02
N ASN A 499 -0.95 1.67 16.06
CA ASN A 499 -2.00 2.15 16.94
C ASN A 499 -2.98 3.08 16.20
N ALA A 500 -2.46 4.07 15.46
CA ALA A 500 -3.26 5.02 14.69
C ALA A 500 -4.03 4.39 13.52
N LYS A 501 -3.59 3.24 12.98
CA LYS A 501 -4.21 2.58 11.83
C LYS A 501 -5.09 1.38 12.19
N LEU A 502 -4.70 0.59 13.19
CA LEU A 502 -5.27 -0.74 13.49
C LEU A 502 -5.81 -0.85 14.92
N VAL A 503 -4.99 -0.57 15.95
CA VAL A 503 -5.35 -0.84 17.36
C VAL A 503 -6.49 0.07 17.84
N SER A 504 -6.43 1.36 17.51
CA SER A 504 -7.51 2.33 17.78
C SER A 504 -8.81 2.02 17.02
N ARG A 505 -8.74 1.21 15.95
CA ARG A 505 -9.86 0.71 15.16
C ARG A 505 -10.20 -0.76 15.46
N SER A 506 -9.83 -1.25 16.65
CA SER A 506 -9.96 -2.68 17.02
C SER A 506 -11.35 -3.30 16.79
N GLY A 507 -12.42 -2.50 16.88
CA GLY A 507 -13.79 -2.93 16.58
C GLY A 507 -13.99 -3.46 15.14
N ASP A 508 -13.24 -2.96 14.16
CA ASP A 508 -13.36 -3.36 12.75
C ASP A 508 -12.88 -4.80 12.50
N PHE A 509 -12.06 -5.34 13.43
CA PHE A 509 -11.42 -6.65 13.31
C PHE A 509 -12.02 -7.72 14.23
N ILE A 510 -12.85 -7.33 15.20
CA ILE A 510 -13.51 -8.25 16.14
C ILE A 510 -14.88 -8.63 15.58
N ARG A 511 -15.11 -9.92 15.31
CA ARG A 511 -16.39 -10.45 14.83
C ARG A 511 -17.43 -10.50 15.94
N THR A 512 -17.07 -11.18 17.03
CA THR A 512 -17.97 -11.49 18.14
C THR A 512 -17.14 -11.54 19.42
N VAL A 513 -17.59 -10.84 20.46
CA VAL A 513 -17.05 -11.02 21.81
C VAL A 513 -17.74 -12.22 22.44
N VAL A 514 -16.96 -13.21 22.86
CA VAL A 514 -17.46 -14.48 23.43
C VAL A 514 -17.65 -14.34 24.94
N ARG A 515 -16.75 -13.62 25.61
CA ARG A 515 -16.80 -13.37 27.06
C ARG A 515 -16.07 -12.09 27.43
N GLU A 516 -16.62 -11.33 28.36
CA GLU A 516 -15.92 -10.28 29.11
C GLU A 516 -16.01 -10.63 30.61
N SER A 517 -14.99 -10.29 31.40
CA SER A 517 -15.09 -10.35 32.88
C SER A 517 -15.69 -9.06 33.42
N GLU A 518 -16.08 -9.06 34.70
CA GLU A 518 -16.20 -7.80 35.43
C GLU A 518 -14.80 -7.17 35.65
N PRO A 519 -14.68 -5.84 35.75
CA PRO A 519 -13.47 -5.18 36.19
C PRO A 519 -13.07 -5.54 37.62
N VAL A 520 -11.83 -5.99 37.82
CA VAL A 520 -11.24 -6.26 39.14
C VAL A 520 -10.10 -5.29 39.40
N ILE A 521 -10.07 -4.66 40.58
CA ILE A 521 -8.98 -3.77 41.02
C ILE A 521 -7.97 -4.59 41.84
N GLY A 522 -6.70 -4.56 41.44
CA GLY A 522 -5.59 -5.21 42.11
C GLY A 522 -5.02 -4.42 43.30
N LYS A 523 -4.17 -5.07 44.10
CA LYS A 523 -3.45 -4.44 45.23
C LYS A 523 -2.30 -3.52 44.75
N ASP A 524 -1.99 -3.58 43.46
CA ASP A 524 -1.09 -2.69 42.72
C ASP A 524 -1.73 -1.35 42.33
N GLY A 525 -3.05 -1.21 42.50
CA GLY A 525 -3.84 -0.04 42.09
C GLY A 525 -4.29 -0.07 40.63
N MET A 526 -4.07 -1.17 39.90
CA MET A 526 -4.52 -1.32 38.52
C MET A 526 -5.89 -2.00 38.48
N ALA A 527 -6.79 -1.48 37.67
CA ALA A 527 -7.97 -2.22 37.24
C ALA A 527 -7.60 -3.12 36.06
N THR A 528 -8.15 -4.34 36.05
CA THR A 528 -7.99 -5.34 35.00
C THR A 528 -9.35 -5.89 34.59
N MET A 529 -9.57 -6.09 33.29
CA MET A 529 -10.73 -6.79 32.75
C MET A 529 -10.28 -7.73 31.63
N THR A 530 -10.74 -8.98 31.62
CA THR A 530 -10.41 -9.92 30.52
C THR A 530 -11.49 -9.92 29.45
N THR A 531 -11.10 -10.21 28.22
CA THR A 531 -11.99 -10.31 27.05
C THR A 531 -11.52 -11.44 26.16
N GLU A 532 -12.41 -12.37 25.84
CA GLU A 532 -12.22 -13.48 24.90
C GLU A 532 -13.15 -13.24 23.69
N ALA A 533 -12.59 -13.21 22.49
CA ALA A 533 -13.32 -12.81 21.28
C ALA A 533 -12.80 -13.48 20.00
N VAL A 534 -13.67 -13.59 19.01
CA VAL A 534 -13.31 -14.05 17.66
C VAL A 534 -12.79 -12.87 16.85
N VAL A 535 -11.50 -12.91 16.50
CA VAL A 535 -10.78 -11.85 15.76
C VAL A 535 -10.53 -12.32 14.33
N ASN A 536 -10.79 -11.45 13.35
CA ASN A 536 -10.55 -11.71 11.93
C ASN A 536 -9.09 -11.36 11.57
N VAL A 537 -8.18 -12.32 11.78
CA VAL A 537 -6.75 -12.19 11.49
C VAL A 537 -6.51 -11.89 10.00
N LYS A 538 -7.33 -12.42 9.08
CA LYS A 538 -7.26 -12.06 7.65
C LYS A 538 -7.60 -10.59 7.38
N ALA A 539 -8.54 -9.98 8.11
CA ALA A 539 -8.82 -8.54 7.99
C ALA A 539 -7.67 -7.70 8.55
N VAL A 540 -7.06 -8.10 9.67
CA VAL A 540 -5.85 -7.46 10.22
C VAL A 540 -4.70 -7.53 9.20
N GLN A 541 -4.45 -8.71 8.62
CA GLN A 541 -3.47 -8.91 7.56
C GLN A 541 -3.77 -8.08 6.30
N LYS A 542 -5.05 -7.92 5.94
CA LYS A 542 -5.49 -7.09 4.81
C LYS A 542 -5.18 -5.62 5.05
N SER A 543 -5.52 -5.06 6.21
CA SER A 543 -5.27 -3.65 6.49
C SER A 543 -3.80 -3.34 6.78
N LEU A 544 -3.03 -4.27 7.33
CA LEU A 544 -1.55 -4.21 7.30
C LEU A 544 -1.02 -4.18 5.85
N ASN A 545 -1.67 -4.89 4.93
CA ASN A 545 -1.39 -4.86 3.50
C ASN A 545 -2.03 -3.67 2.73
N GLU A 546 -2.73 -2.76 3.42
CA GLU A 546 -3.25 -1.49 2.90
C GLU A 546 -2.43 -0.27 3.38
N MET A 547 -1.58 -0.44 4.40
CA MET A 547 -0.61 0.59 4.82
C MET A 547 0.38 0.92 3.70
N THR A 548 0.87 2.17 3.66
CA THR A 548 1.76 2.66 2.59
C THR A 548 3.07 1.87 2.54
N THR A 549 3.75 1.88 1.39
CA THR A 549 5.01 1.13 1.20
C THR A 549 6.06 1.46 2.27
N SER A 550 6.18 2.73 2.70
CA SER A 550 7.12 3.15 3.74
C SER A 550 6.74 2.61 5.12
N GLU A 551 5.53 2.92 5.59
CA GLU A 551 4.99 2.42 6.88
C GLU A 551 5.11 0.90 6.98
N ARG A 552 4.75 0.20 5.88
CA ARG A 552 4.79 -1.25 5.82
C ARG A 552 6.21 -1.80 5.73
N VAL A 553 7.13 -1.16 5.01
CA VAL A 553 8.55 -1.57 4.99
C VAL A 553 9.19 -1.46 6.37
N GLU A 554 8.82 -0.46 7.16
CA GLU A 554 9.34 -0.28 8.52
C GLU A 554 8.76 -1.30 9.51
N VAL A 555 7.49 -1.68 9.35
CA VAL A 555 6.82 -2.77 10.10
C VAL A 555 7.28 -4.18 9.69
N ILE A 556 7.57 -4.40 8.40
CA ILE A 556 7.98 -5.72 7.86
C ILE A 556 9.49 -5.98 8.04
N ARG A 557 10.29 -4.95 8.29
CA ARG A 557 11.76 -4.96 8.15
C ARG A 557 12.53 -5.99 8.98
N ALA A 558 12.00 -6.47 10.11
CA ALA A 558 12.73 -7.43 10.96
C ALA A 558 12.28 -8.89 10.77
N ASN A 559 10.96 -9.19 10.72
CA ASN A 559 10.46 -10.57 10.56
C ASN A 559 9.20 -10.72 9.68
N GLY A 560 8.85 -9.75 8.85
CA GLY A 560 8.12 -10.03 7.59
C GLY A 560 9.09 -10.55 6.51
N ASP A 561 10.06 -11.35 6.94
CA ASP A 561 11.30 -11.74 6.27
C ASP A 561 11.34 -13.29 6.23
N PRO A 562 10.56 -13.88 5.31
CA PRO A 562 10.43 -15.32 5.20
C PRO A 562 11.75 -15.96 4.80
N ARG A 563 12.14 -16.98 5.56
CA ARG A 563 13.42 -17.66 5.47
C ARG A 563 13.33 -18.72 4.37
N ILE A 564 13.85 -18.42 3.20
CA ILE A 564 13.65 -19.24 2.00
C ILE A 564 14.89 -20.12 1.76
N SER A 565 14.72 -21.45 1.78
CA SER A 565 15.77 -22.36 1.31
C SER A 565 15.68 -22.55 -0.20
N ILE A 566 16.83 -22.59 -0.87
CA ILE A 566 16.93 -22.71 -2.32
C ILE A 566 17.76 -23.95 -2.66
N ALA A 567 17.23 -24.79 -3.56
CA ALA A 567 17.92 -25.93 -4.16
C ALA A 567 17.61 -26.00 -5.66
N ILE A 568 18.58 -25.65 -6.51
CA ILE A 568 18.42 -25.68 -7.98
C ILE A 568 19.40 -26.69 -8.56
N THR A 569 18.86 -27.67 -9.28
CA THR A 569 19.61 -28.75 -9.90
C THR A 569 19.50 -28.73 -11.42
N SER A 570 20.46 -29.37 -12.08
CA SER A 570 20.55 -29.47 -13.53
C SER A 570 20.93 -30.89 -13.97
N ARG A 571 20.38 -31.32 -15.10
CA ARG A 571 20.64 -32.64 -15.69
C ARG A 571 20.85 -32.53 -17.20
N ASP A 572 21.76 -33.34 -17.74
CA ASP A 572 21.90 -33.55 -19.18
C ASP A 572 20.63 -34.22 -19.73
N ALA A 573 19.97 -33.56 -20.69
CA ALA A 573 18.73 -34.04 -21.30
C ALA A 573 18.93 -35.29 -22.18
N ASP A 574 20.16 -35.54 -22.62
CA ASP A 574 20.54 -36.66 -23.48
C ASP A 574 21.17 -37.82 -22.66
N ARG A 575 21.26 -37.67 -21.33
CA ARG A 575 21.69 -38.69 -20.36
C ARG A 575 20.75 -38.69 -19.13
N PRO A 576 19.51 -39.19 -19.24
CA PRO A 576 18.52 -39.15 -18.16
C PRO A 576 18.98 -39.86 -16.88
N ASP A 577 19.77 -40.93 -17.02
CA ASP A 577 20.30 -41.73 -15.90
C ASP A 577 21.48 -41.07 -15.17
N ALA A 578 22.02 -39.95 -15.70
CA ALA A 578 23.06 -39.20 -15.01
C ALA A 578 22.50 -38.54 -13.72
N PRO A 579 23.26 -38.51 -12.62
CA PRO A 579 22.85 -37.84 -11.40
C PRO A 579 22.70 -36.33 -11.65
N ALA A 580 21.60 -35.75 -11.16
CA ALA A 580 21.40 -34.31 -11.23
C ALA A 580 22.45 -33.58 -10.36
N GLN A 581 23.07 -32.56 -10.92
CA GLN A 581 24.09 -31.74 -10.26
C GLN A 581 23.44 -30.47 -9.71
N ARG A 582 23.91 -29.92 -8.59
CA ARG A 582 23.50 -28.57 -8.16
C ARG A 582 24.07 -27.51 -9.10
N SER A 583 23.35 -26.41 -9.25
CA SER A 583 23.79 -25.23 -10.00
C SER A 583 23.94 -24.02 -9.08
N PRO A 584 25.12 -23.81 -8.44
CA PRO A 584 25.36 -22.67 -7.54
C PRO A 584 25.11 -21.30 -8.19
N VAL A 585 25.30 -21.20 -9.51
CA VAL A 585 25.00 -19.98 -10.28
C VAL A 585 23.51 -19.66 -10.24
N ALA A 586 22.64 -20.65 -10.47
CA ALA A 586 21.19 -20.45 -10.42
C ALA A 586 20.68 -20.27 -8.98
N GLU A 587 21.25 -21.00 -8.01
CA GLU A 587 20.95 -20.81 -6.58
C GLU A 587 21.31 -19.39 -6.11
N ASN A 588 22.50 -18.89 -6.47
CA ASN A 588 22.96 -17.54 -6.08
C ASN A 588 22.13 -16.43 -6.75
N LEU A 589 21.77 -16.55 -8.03
CA LEU A 589 20.96 -15.53 -8.72
C LEU A 589 19.54 -15.44 -8.16
N LEU A 590 18.91 -16.58 -7.86
CA LEU A 590 17.64 -16.58 -7.14
C LEU A 590 17.80 -16.03 -5.71
N ALA A 591 18.90 -16.34 -5.04
CA ALA A 591 19.18 -15.82 -3.71
C ALA A 591 19.37 -14.29 -3.71
N GLU A 592 20.12 -13.73 -4.67
CA GLU A 592 20.27 -12.28 -4.83
C GLU A 592 18.95 -11.59 -5.13
N ARG A 593 18.09 -12.19 -5.98
CA ARG A 593 16.74 -11.69 -6.22
C ARG A 593 15.90 -11.66 -4.94
N ILE A 594 15.89 -12.74 -4.18
CA ILE A 594 15.11 -12.84 -2.94
C ILE A 594 15.66 -11.88 -1.87
N LYS A 595 16.98 -11.74 -1.75
CA LYS A 595 17.63 -10.68 -0.95
C LYS A 595 17.24 -9.28 -1.41
N SER A 596 17.07 -9.02 -2.71
CA SER A 596 16.63 -7.71 -3.23
C SER A 596 15.20 -7.34 -2.81
N PHE A 597 14.37 -8.31 -2.41
CA PHE A 597 13.06 -8.08 -1.79
C PHE A 597 13.15 -7.82 -0.27
N GLY A 598 14.35 -7.89 0.31
CA GLY A 598 14.61 -7.80 1.74
C GLY A 598 14.45 -9.12 2.49
N PHE A 599 14.60 -10.28 1.82
CA PHE A 599 14.37 -11.60 2.41
C PHE A 599 15.65 -12.45 2.58
N ARG A 600 15.73 -13.22 3.67
CA ARG A 600 16.85 -14.13 3.99
C ARG A 600 16.75 -15.46 3.23
N THR A 601 17.91 -15.93 2.77
CA THR A 601 18.06 -17.12 1.92
C THR A 601 19.05 -18.11 2.52
N TRP A 602 18.71 -19.39 2.60
CA TRP A 602 19.61 -20.46 3.05
C TRP A 602 19.93 -21.46 1.94
N ALA A 603 21.17 -21.95 1.94
CA ALA A 603 21.55 -23.15 1.21
C ALA A 603 21.16 -24.39 2.03
N GLU A 604 20.46 -25.35 1.42
CA GLU A 604 20.15 -26.62 2.10
C GLU A 604 21.46 -27.35 2.44
N GLY A 605 21.66 -27.64 3.74
CA GLY A 605 22.91 -28.19 4.30
C GLY A 605 23.60 -27.29 5.34
N GLY A 606 23.38 -25.97 5.31
CA GLY A 606 23.96 -25.01 6.25
C GLY A 606 23.24 -24.97 7.62
N ALA A 607 23.48 -25.96 8.47
CA ALA A 607 22.80 -26.13 9.75
C ALA A 607 23.34 -25.26 10.90
N GLU A 608 23.34 -23.93 10.75
CA GLU A 608 23.53 -23.03 11.90
C GLU A 608 22.28 -22.99 12.79
N ALA A 609 22.43 -23.47 14.03
CA ALA A 609 21.59 -23.16 15.20
C ALA A 609 20.05 -23.16 14.99
N GLY A 610 19.49 -24.33 14.63
CA GLY A 610 18.12 -24.71 15.05
C GLY A 610 16.93 -23.99 14.39
N LYS A 611 17.11 -23.26 13.29
CA LYS A 611 16.04 -22.49 12.63
C LYS A 611 15.74 -22.99 11.20
N ALA A 612 14.75 -23.87 11.07
CA ALA A 612 14.26 -24.39 9.79
C ALA A 612 13.65 -23.29 8.89
N PRO A 613 13.74 -23.38 7.55
CA PRO A 613 13.19 -22.39 6.62
C PRO A 613 11.65 -22.40 6.59
N ASP A 614 11.05 -21.24 6.29
CA ASP A 614 9.59 -21.05 6.18
C ASP A 614 9.06 -21.51 4.82
N PHE A 615 9.81 -21.26 3.75
CA PHE A 615 9.55 -21.80 2.42
C PHE A 615 10.76 -22.54 1.87
N SER A 616 10.54 -23.56 1.05
CA SER A 616 11.60 -24.16 0.24
C SER A 616 11.28 -24.13 -1.24
N ILE A 617 12.20 -23.58 -2.03
CA ILE A 617 12.15 -23.56 -3.49
C ILE A 617 13.09 -24.66 -4.01
N ALA A 618 12.53 -25.58 -4.79
CA ALA A 618 13.25 -26.66 -5.44
C ALA A 618 13.05 -26.60 -6.96
N GLY A 619 14.09 -26.88 -7.74
CA GLY A 619 13.98 -26.98 -9.21
C GLY A 619 14.95 -27.95 -9.87
N GLU A 620 14.54 -28.50 -11.02
CA GLU A 620 15.38 -29.27 -11.94
C GLU A 620 15.28 -28.65 -13.34
N ALA A 621 16.41 -28.25 -13.93
CA ALA A 621 16.51 -27.80 -15.32
C ALA A 621 17.21 -28.87 -16.18
N ARG A 622 16.59 -29.27 -17.29
CA ARG A 622 17.19 -30.22 -18.24
C ARG A 622 17.73 -29.49 -19.46
N VAL A 623 19.02 -29.67 -19.72
CA VAL A 623 19.75 -28.96 -20.77
C VAL A 623 20.23 -29.98 -21.81
N ARG A 624 19.84 -29.76 -23.07
CA ARG A 624 20.30 -30.52 -24.24
C ARG A 624 21.50 -29.81 -24.87
N ARG A 625 22.51 -30.59 -25.28
CA ARG A 625 23.72 -30.07 -25.93
C ARG A 625 23.67 -30.30 -27.44
N LEU A 626 23.34 -29.25 -28.18
CA LEU A 626 23.23 -29.25 -29.64
C LEU A 626 24.57 -28.89 -30.28
N SER A 627 25.33 -29.89 -30.75
CA SER A 627 26.55 -29.66 -31.53
C SER A 627 26.30 -29.90 -33.03
N THR A 628 26.64 -28.93 -33.88
CA THR A 628 26.63 -29.06 -35.34
C THR A 628 27.94 -28.59 -35.95
N ARG A 629 28.35 -29.15 -37.09
CA ARG A 629 29.57 -28.77 -37.80
C ARG A 629 29.22 -27.89 -39.00
N LEU A 630 29.77 -26.69 -39.05
CA LEU A 630 29.58 -25.75 -40.14
C LEU A 630 30.45 -26.14 -41.33
N GLU A 631 29.87 -26.76 -42.35
CA GLU A 631 30.61 -27.34 -43.48
C GLU A 631 31.54 -26.33 -44.19
N ALA A 632 31.08 -25.07 -44.34
CA ALA A 632 31.86 -24.00 -44.97
C ALA A 632 33.10 -23.52 -44.19
N SER A 633 33.29 -23.95 -42.93
CA SER A 633 34.43 -23.54 -42.08
C SER A 633 35.09 -24.68 -41.30
N GLY A 634 34.51 -25.89 -41.31
CA GLY A 634 34.97 -27.04 -40.53
C GLY A 634 34.80 -26.91 -39.01
N LEU A 635 34.30 -25.76 -38.50
CA LEU A 635 34.10 -25.48 -37.08
C LEU A 635 32.88 -26.21 -36.51
N THR A 636 33.01 -26.76 -35.30
CA THR A 636 31.88 -27.30 -34.54
C THR A 636 31.29 -26.21 -33.65
N VAL A 637 30.05 -25.81 -33.91
CA VAL A 637 29.27 -24.93 -33.05
C VAL A 637 28.46 -25.78 -32.08
N THR A 638 28.78 -25.66 -30.79
CA THR A 638 27.97 -26.21 -29.70
C THR A 638 27.06 -25.13 -29.16
N LYS A 639 25.80 -25.47 -28.91
CA LYS A 639 24.84 -24.66 -28.16
C LYS A 639 24.16 -25.49 -27.09
N TYR A 640 23.76 -24.82 -26.02
CA TYR A 640 23.00 -25.40 -24.92
C TYR A 640 21.55 -24.95 -25.03
N ALA A 641 20.57 -25.83 -24.88
CA ALA A 641 19.15 -25.51 -25.01
C ALA A 641 18.33 -26.14 -23.88
N LEU A 642 17.37 -25.39 -23.32
CA LEU A 642 16.51 -25.88 -22.23
C LEU A 642 15.44 -26.83 -22.81
N SER A 643 15.51 -28.12 -22.48
CA SER A 643 14.56 -29.13 -22.99
C SER A 643 13.35 -29.31 -22.09
N SER A 644 13.52 -29.10 -20.78
CA SER A 644 12.44 -28.98 -19.80
C SER A 644 12.97 -28.25 -18.57
N TRP A 645 12.05 -27.69 -17.78
CA TRP A 645 12.36 -27.24 -16.42
C TRP A 645 11.16 -27.53 -15.54
N THR A 646 11.43 -27.71 -14.25
CA THR A 646 10.42 -27.75 -13.20
C THR A 646 10.92 -26.85 -12.08
N ILE A 647 10.04 -26.00 -11.55
CA ILE A 647 10.27 -25.31 -10.29
C ILE A 647 9.04 -25.40 -9.40
N LYS A 648 9.27 -25.55 -8.10
CA LYS A 648 8.25 -25.72 -7.06
C LYS A 648 8.64 -24.90 -5.83
N ALA A 649 7.67 -24.24 -5.20
CA ALA A 649 7.81 -23.67 -3.87
C ALA A 649 6.80 -24.31 -2.91
N VAL A 650 7.24 -24.56 -1.68
CA VAL A 650 6.46 -25.21 -0.62
C VAL A 650 6.51 -24.37 0.64
N ASP A 651 5.35 -24.11 1.26
CA ASP A 651 5.25 -23.65 2.66
C ASP A 651 5.62 -24.81 3.58
N ARG A 652 6.69 -24.67 4.38
CA ARG A 652 7.19 -25.74 5.25
C ARG A 652 6.41 -25.90 6.56
N ALA A 653 5.51 -24.98 6.89
CA ALA A 653 4.58 -25.11 8.02
C ALA A 653 3.32 -25.89 7.64
N THR A 654 2.81 -25.72 6.41
CA THR A 654 1.61 -26.44 5.92
C THR A 654 1.93 -27.69 5.09
N GLY A 655 3.10 -27.73 4.45
CA GLY A 655 3.45 -28.73 3.42
C GLY A 655 2.85 -28.46 2.04
N GLU A 656 2.17 -27.33 1.85
CA GLU A 656 1.42 -27.00 0.63
C GLU A 656 2.32 -26.58 -0.54
N GLU A 657 2.03 -27.09 -1.74
CA GLU A 657 2.64 -26.68 -3.00
C GLU A 657 2.06 -25.32 -3.46
N ILE A 658 2.47 -24.24 -2.79
CA ILE A 658 1.98 -22.87 -3.05
C ILE A 658 2.36 -22.32 -4.45
N TYR A 659 3.30 -22.95 -5.15
CA TYR A 659 3.64 -22.64 -6.54
C TYR A 659 4.34 -23.82 -7.22
N HIS A 660 3.99 -24.07 -8.49
CA HIS A 660 4.65 -25.04 -9.35
C HIS A 660 4.52 -24.62 -10.81
N ASN A 661 5.62 -24.64 -11.56
CA ASN A 661 5.66 -24.28 -12.97
C ASN A 661 6.63 -25.19 -13.74
N THR A 662 6.17 -25.66 -14.91
CA THR A 662 6.91 -26.50 -15.86
C THR A 662 6.88 -25.95 -17.29
N THR A 663 6.28 -24.77 -17.48
CA THR A 663 5.97 -24.19 -18.80
C THR A 663 7.22 -23.61 -19.44
N LEU A 664 7.74 -24.21 -20.50
CA LEU A 664 8.90 -23.68 -21.21
C LEU A 664 8.67 -22.23 -21.71
N PRO A 665 9.61 -21.30 -21.50
CA PRO A 665 9.49 -19.94 -22.02
C PRO A 665 9.35 -19.93 -23.54
N LYS A 666 8.41 -19.12 -24.08
CA LYS A 666 8.16 -19.04 -25.52
C LYS A 666 9.37 -18.44 -26.26
N GLY A 667 10.06 -19.29 -27.03
CA GLY A 667 11.20 -18.92 -27.88
C GLY A 667 12.23 -20.06 -27.98
N ALA A 668 13.07 -20.05 -29.02
CA ALA A 668 14.15 -21.02 -29.18
C ALA A 668 15.35 -20.64 -28.28
N VAL A 669 15.20 -20.83 -26.96
CA VAL A 669 16.20 -20.39 -25.97
C VAL A 669 17.42 -21.31 -26.03
N SER A 670 18.45 -20.85 -26.75
CA SER A 670 19.74 -21.53 -26.88
C SER A 670 20.90 -20.57 -26.66
N TRP A 671 21.89 -21.02 -25.89
CA TRP A 671 23.02 -20.24 -25.38
C TRP A 671 24.35 -20.73 -25.95
N ALA A 672 25.38 -19.88 -25.93
CA ALA A 672 26.72 -20.23 -26.41
C ALA A 672 27.50 -21.03 -25.36
N SER A 673 27.22 -20.82 -24.07
CA SER A 673 27.80 -21.62 -22.98
C SER A 673 26.76 -22.17 -22.00
N GLU A 674 27.20 -23.14 -21.20
CA GLU A 674 26.41 -23.75 -20.13
C GLU A 674 26.18 -22.76 -18.96
N GLU A 675 27.15 -21.88 -18.70
CA GLU A 675 27.07 -20.83 -17.68
C GLU A 675 26.06 -19.73 -18.08
N GLU A 676 26.04 -19.31 -19.35
CA GLU A 676 25.01 -18.41 -19.89
C GLU A 676 23.60 -19.02 -19.74
N ALA A 677 23.47 -20.32 -19.99
CA ALA A 677 22.22 -21.04 -19.80
C ALA A 677 21.79 -20.98 -18.33
N PHE A 678 22.64 -21.35 -17.37
CA PHE A 678 22.30 -21.28 -15.95
C PHE A 678 22.03 -19.85 -15.46
N LYS A 679 22.74 -18.84 -15.99
CA LYS A 679 22.50 -17.43 -15.66
C LYS A 679 21.11 -16.97 -16.14
N ALA A 680 20.73 -17.34 -17.36
CA ALA A 680 19.42 -17.01 -17.90
C ALA A 680 18.27 -17.84 -17.29
N ILE A 681 18.52 -19.10 -16.90
CA ILE A 681 17.59 -19.95 -16.17
C ILE A 681 17.36 -19.36 -14.76
N GLY A 682 18.43 -19.02 -14.03
CA GLY A 682 18.37 -18.37 -12.72
C GLY A 682 17.62 -17.04 -12.77
N ALA A 683 17.88 -16.20 -13.78
CA ALA A 683 17.16 -14.94 -13.99
C ALA A 683 15.66 -15.12 -14.31
N LYS A 684 15.27 -16.18 -15.04
CA LYS A 684 13.86 -16.50 -15.30
C LYS A 684 13.15 -17.02 -14.06
N ILE A 685 13.77 -17.94 -13.36
CA ILE A 685 13.35 -18.44 -12.04
C ILE A 685 13.15 -17.27 -11.05
N ALA A 686 14.04 -16.28 -11.09
CA ALA A 686 13.98 -15.05 -10.30
C ALA A 686 12.89 -14.03 -10.75
N ASP A 687 12.28 -14.18 -11.93
CA ASP A 687 11.15 -13.34 -12.35
C ASP A 687 9.78 -13.97 -11.99
N GLU A 688 9.72 -15.28 -11.71
CA GLU A 688 8.50 -15.95 -11.22
C GLU A 688 8.17 -15.60 -9.76
N PHE A 689 9.19 -15.37 -8.93
CA PHE A 689 9.03 -15.07 -7.51
C PHE A 689 9.06 -13.56 -7.25
N SER A 690 8.09 -13.07 -6.46
CA SER A 690 7.98 -11.66 -6.09
C SER A 690 7.82 -11.46 -4.58
N ARG A 691 8.12 -10.25 -4.08
CA ARG A 691 7.89 -9.89 -2.68
C ARG A 691 6.45 -10.14 -2.22
N ASN A 692 5.47 -9.84 -3.10
CA ASN A 692 4.05 -10.08 -2.85
C ASN A 692 3.66 -11.56 -2.95
N PHE A 693 4.41 -12.41 -3.66
CA PHE A 693 4.15 -13.85 -3.68
C PHE A 693 4.37 -14.45 -2.30
N PHE A 694 5.54 -14.24 -1.68
CA PHE A 694 5.81 -14.81 -0.35
C PHE A 694 4.90 -14.19 0.71
N LEU A 695 4.74 -12.86 0.75
CA LEU A 695 3.89 -12.18 1.75
C LEU A 695 2.38 -12.52 1.66
N ARG A 696 1.90 -13.12 0.55
CA ARG A 696 0.54 -13.66 0.46
C ARG A 696 0.39 -15.07 1.05
N HIS A 697 1.50 -15.80 1.18
CA HIS A 697 1.55 -17.17 1.69
C HIS A 697 2.29 -17.28 3.04
N VAL A 698 2.66 -16.16 3.67
CA VAL A 698 3.13 -16.18 5.07
C VAL A 698 1.96 -16.59 5.95
N SER A 699 1.93 -17.86 6.31
CA SER A 699 0.94 -18.45 7.22
C SER A 699 1.07 -17.83 8.62
N PRO A 700 -0.03 -17.34 9.25
CA PRO A 700 0.02 -16.80 10.61
C PRO A 700 0.53 -17.87 11.59
N SER A 701 1.64 -17.59 12.27
CA SER A 701 2.31 -18.60 13.10
C SER A 701 1.81 -18.54 14.54
N SER A 702 0.94 -19.48 14.92
CA SER A 702 0.68 -19.81 16.33
C SER A 702 1.25 -21.21 16.66
N ARG A 703 1.73 -21.36 17.90
CA ARG A 703 2.25 -22.62 18.43
C ARG A 703 1.55 -22.95 19.74
N ARG A 704 0.90 -24.11 19.82
CA ARG A 704 0.38 -24.63 21.09
C ARG A 704 1.53 -25.24 21.89
N VAL A 705 1.63 -24.88 23.16
CA VAL A 705 2.72 -25.26 24.07
C VAL A 705 2.13 -25.70 25.40
N ALA A 706 2.51 -26.89 25.87
CA ALA A 706 2.23 -27.35 27.22
C ALA A 706 3.29 -26.78 28.16
N LEU A 707 2.95 -25.71 28.88
CA LEU A 707 3.81 -25.06 29.86
C LEU A 707 3.67 -25.77 31.21
N VAL A 708 4.72 -26.47 31.65
CA VAL A 708 4.75 -27.24 32.89
C VAL A 708 5.64 -26.52 33.91
N ILE A 709 5.07 -26.04 35.03
CA ILE A 709 5.84 -25.30 36.05
C ILE A 709 6.10 -26.19 37.27
N GLU A 710 7.36 -26.58 37.43
CA GLU A 710 7.87 -27.40 38.53
C GLU A 710 8.29 -26.51 39.72
N GLY A 711 7.92 -26.88 40.95
CA GLY A 711 8.35 -26.20 42.18
C GLY A 711 7.57 -24.94 42.57
N LEU A 712 6.53 -24.56 41.82
CA LEU A 712 5.66 -23.42 42.17
C LEU A 712 4.82 -23.75 43.43
N PRO A 713 4.70 -22.85 44.43
CA PRO A 713 3.92 -23.10 45.64
C PRO A 713 2.44 -23.43 45.39
N GLU A 714 1.90 -24.31 46.24
CA GLU A 714 0.47 -24.58 46.28
C GLU A 714 -0.32 -23.41 46.88
N GLY A 715 -1.61 -23.31 46.53
CA GLY A 715 -2.46 -22.17 46.85
C GLY A 715 -2.48 -21.10 45.75
N GLY A 716 -2.84 -19.87 46.13
CA GLY A 716 -3.21 -18.81 45.18
C GLY A 716 -2.10 -18.30 44.25
N ALA A 717 -0.83 -18.61 44.52
CA ALA A 717 0.30 -18.23 43.66
C ALA A 717 0.15 -18.77 42.23
N ALA A 718 -0.32 -20.02 42.07
CA ALA A 718 -0.58 -20.62 40.78
C ALA A 718 -1.71 -19.90 40.01
N ASP A 719 -2.77 -19.50 40.70
CA ASP A 719 -3.91 -18.82 40.08
C ASP A 719 -3.56 -17.36 39.71
N LEU A 720 -2.68 -16.70 40.47
CA LEU A 720 -2.13 -15.38 40.14
C LEU A 720 -1.24 -15.44 38.90
N VAL A 721 -0.29 -16.37 38.83
CA VAL A 721 0.53 -16.61 37.61
C VAL A 721 -0.36 -16.95 36.41
N GLY A 722 -1.41 -17.74 36.61
CA GLY A 722 -2.40 -18.06 35.59
C GLY A 722 -3.15 -16.85 35.01
N ARG A 723 -3.43 -15.82 35.82
CA ARG A 723 -4.06 -14.56 35.37
C ARG A 723 -3.12 -13.74 34.49
N GLU A 724 -1.85 -13.64 34.87
CA GLU A 724 -0.85 -12.85 34.14
C GLU A 724 -0.71 -13.28 32.68
N PHE A 725 -0.79 -14.59 32.39
CA PHE A 725 -0.71 -15.11 31.02
C PHE A 725 -1.69 -14.46 30.05
N VAL A 726 -2.92 -14.12 30.49
CA VAL A 726 -3.94 -13.49 29.63
C VAL A 726 -3.54 -12.06 29.23
N GLY A 727 -2.74 -11.38 30.05
CA GLY A 727 -2.20 -10.05 29.77
C GLY A 727 -0.96 -10.02 28.85
N LEU A 728 -0.29 -11.15 28.63
CA LEU A 728 0.97 -11.18 27.89
C LEU A 728 0.76 -11.03 26.37
N PRO A 729 1.51 -10.14 25.68
CA PRO A 729 1.37 -9.92 24.23
C PRO A 729 1.62 -11.14 23.34
N VAL A 730 2.41 -12.12 23.79
CA VAL A 730 2.69 -13.35 23.01
C VAL A 730 1.59 -14.40 23.13
N VAL A 731 0.78 -14.35 24.19
CA VAL A 731 -0.17 -15.43 24.53
C VAL A 731 -1.51 -15.13 23.88
N ILE A 732 -1.85 -15.84 22.81
CA ILE A 732 -3.15 -15.77 22.12
C ILE A 732 -4.25 -16.30 23.02
N ALA A 733 -4.01 -17.46 23.63
CA ALA A 733 -4.93 -18.12 24.56
C ALA A 733 -4.15 -18.85 25.67
N SER A 734 -4.76 -19.00 26.84
CA SER A 734 -4.21 -19.74 27.97
C SER A 734 -5.32 -20.51 28.66
N ARG A 735 -5.10 -21.79 28.94
CA ARG A 735 -6.05 -22.67 29.65
C ARG A 735 -5.31 -23.50 30.70
N PRO A 736 -5.61 -23.39 32.00
CA PRO A 736 -5.02 -24.26 33.02
C PRO A 736 -5.54 -25.69 32.83
N ARG A 737 -4.65 -26.68 32.94
CA ARG A 737 -5.02 -28.09 32.83
C ARG A 737 -5.47 -28.62 34.19
N SER A 738 -6.79 -28.79 34.35
CA SER A 738 -7.41 -29.25 35.60
C SER A 738 -6.80 -30.56 36.12
N GLY A 739 -6.46 -30.59 37.42
CA GLY A 739 -5.91 -31.78 38.09
C GLY A 739 -4.44 -32.10 37.79
N ALA A 740 -3.74 -31.31 36.98
CA ALA A 740 -2.33 -31.57 36.66
C ALA A 740 -1.39 -31.17 37.81
N THR A 741 -0.55 -32.12 38.25
CA THR A 741 0.60 -31.92 39.15
C THR A 741 1.86 -32.49 38.48
N PRO A 742 2.94 -31.71 38.28
CA PRO A 742 3.07 -30.25 38.46
C PRO A 742 2.05 -29.44 37.64
N ARG A 743 1.80 -28.20 38.09
CA ARG A 743 0.79 -27.31 37.46
C ARG A 743 1.15 -27.05 36.01
N THR A 744 0.18 -27.28 35.14
CA THR A 744 0.35 -27.24 33.68
C THR A 744 -0.68 -26.30 33.05
N TRP A 745 -0.25 -25.51 32.05
CA TRP A 745 -1.11 -24.67 31.23
C TRP A 745 -0.92 -25.01 29.76
N ASP A 746 -2.03 -25.16 29.06
CA ASP A 746 -2.08 -25.24 27.61
C ASP A 746 -2.14 -23.79 27.07
N LEU A 747 -1.00 -23.32 26.55
CA LEU A 747 -0.86 -21.98 25.97
C LEU A 747 -0.90 -22.06 24.44
N GLU A 748 -1.46 -21.04 23.80
CA GLU A 748 -1.26 -20.77 22.38
C GLU A 748 -0.42 -19.49 22.25
N LEU A 749 0.79 -19.62 21.69
CA LEU A 749 1.79 -18.56 21.59
C LEU A 749 1.91 -18.07 20.15
N ALA A 750 2.12 -16.77 19.96
CA ALA A 750 2.37 -16.17 18.66
C ALA A 750 3.87 -16.20 18.29
N GLY A 751 4.15 -16.45 17.00
CA GLY A 751 5.48 -16.38 16.39
C GLY A 751 6.13 -17.75 16.12
N GLY A 752 6.96 -17.79 15.07
CA GLY A 752 7.71 -18.98 14.66
C GLY A 752 9.04 -19.14 15.43
N GLY A 753 9.23 -20.28 16.08
CA GLY A 753 10.49 -20.63 16.75
C GLY A 753 10.41 -21.89 17.61
N PRO A 754 11.51 -22.26 18.30
CA PRO A 754 11.51 -23.26 19.37
C PRO A 754 10.56 -22.84 20.50
N ALA A 755 9.80 -23.80 21.05
CA ALA A 755 8.83 -23.51 22.11
C ALA A 755 9.50 -22.91 23.36
N ALA A 756 10.71 -23.37 23.71
CA ALA A 756 11.49 -22.85 24.83
C ALA A 756 11.84 -21.35 24.67
N ASP A 757 12.21 -20.88 23.48
CA ASP A 757 12.57 -19.48 23.22
C ASP A 757 11.35 -18.56 23.37
N LEU A 758 10.22 -18.98 22.78
CA LEU A 758 8.94 -18.26 22.85
C LEU A 758 8.44 -18.14 24.31
N VAL A 759 8.57 -19.21 25.09
CA VAL A 759 8.28 -19.21 26.53
C VAL A 759 9.26 -18.31 27.28
N ALA A 760 10.57 -18.45 27.08
CA ALA A 760 11.57 -17.70 27.83
C ALA A 760 11.45 -16.18 27.63
N ALA A 761 11.41 -15.70 26.38
CA ALA A 761 11.36 -14.27 26.06
C ALA A 761 9.94 -13.67 26.12
N GLY A 762 8.92 -14.48 25.80
CA GLY A 762 7.53 -14.03 25.74
C GLY A 762 6.75 -14.18 27.05
N VAL A 763 7.08 -15.17 27.88
CA VAL A 763 6.33 -15.53 29.10
C VAL A 763 7.16 -15.37 30.37
N LEU A 764 8.37 -15.92 30.43
CA LEU A 764 9.15 -15.93 31.68
C LEU A 764 9.82 -14.58 31.96
N ALA A 765 10.37 -13.90 30.94
CA ALA A 765 11.00 -12.60 31.14
C ALA A 765 10.05 -11.53 31.72
N PRO A 766 8.80 -11.35 31.25
CA PRO A 766 7.86 -10.43 31.88
C PRO A 766 7.44 -10.83 33.31
N LEU A 767 7.30 -12.13 33.60
CA LEU A 767 7.00 -12.61 34.95
C LEU A 767 8.16 -12.37 35.93
N ASN A 768 9.40 -12.64 35.50
CA ASN A 768 10.61 -12.37 36.27
C ASN A 768 10.81 -10.86 36.51
N ALA A 769 10.49 -10.02 35.53
CA ALA A 769 10.50 -8.57 35.69
C ALA A 769 9.45 -8.09 36.71
N LYS A 770 8.20 -8.58 36.63
CA LYS A 770 7.16 -8.31 37.64
C LYS A 770 7.60 -8.73 39.05
N LEU A 771 8.23 -9.89 39.19
CA LEU A 771 8.79 -10.38 40.46
C LEU A 771 10.07 -9.65 40.90
N GLY A 772 10.73 -8.89 40.01
CA GLY A 772 12.03 -8.26 40.27
C GLY A 772 13.16 -9.26 40.58
N ALA A 773 13.05 -10.50 40.05
CA ALA A 773 13.99 -11.59 40.29
C ALA A 773 13.83 -12.71 39.24
N PRO A 774 14.89 -13.48 38.90
CA PRO A 774 14.84 -14.57 37.93
C PRO A 774 14.22 -15.85 38.54
N CYS A 775 12.95 -15.76 38.93
CA CYS A 775 12.23 -16.83 39.65
C CYS A 775 11.79 -17.99 38.75
N PHE A 776 11.57 -17.75 37.46
CA PHE A 776 11.23 -18.76 36.47
C PHE A 776 12.38 -18.94 35.49
N ALA A 777 12.89 -20.17 35.36
CA ALA A 777 13.89 -20.53 34.37
C ALA A 777 13.35 -21.62 33.43
N ALA A 778 13.55 -21.47 32.12
CA ALA A 778 13.25 -22.51 31.15
C ALA A 778 14.20 -23.70 31.37
N GLY A 779 13.63 -24.90 31.48
CA GLY A 779 14.35 -26.16 31.62
C GLY A 779 14.39 -26.93 30.30
N ALA A 780 14.31 -28.25 30.39
CA ALA A 780 14.19 -29.11 29.21
C ALA A 780 12.87 -28.85 28.46
N SER A 781 12.92 -28.92 27.13
CA SER A 781 11.75 -28.88 26.26
C SER A 781 11.78 -30.07 25.31
N THR A 782 10.61 -30.70 25.13
CA THR A 782 10.43 -31.93 24.35
C THR A 782 9.28 -31.71 23.39
N GLY A 783 9.58 -31.36 22.14
CA GLY A 783 8.58 -30.99 21.14
C GLY A 783 7.84 -29.71 21.53
N ASP A 784 6.57 -29.84 21.93
CA ASP A 784 5.71 -28.75 22.38
C ASP A 784 5.51 -28.71 23.91
N GLU A 785 6.15 -29.60 24.67
CA GLU A 785 6.26 -29.47 26.12
C GLU A 785 7.45 -28.56 26.47
N VAL A 786 7.23 -27.56 27.33
CA VAL A 786 8.28 -26.72 27.90
C VAL A 786 8.18 -26.79 29.42
N ARG A 787 9.19 -27.37 30.07
CA ARG A 787 9.30 -27.39 31.53
C ARG A 787 9.96 -26.11 32.00
N VAL A 788 9.44 -25.56 33.08
CA VAL A 788 9.93 -24.34 33.72
C VAL A 788 10.13 -24.62 35.18
N ARG A 789 11.31 -24.30 35.68
CA ARG A 789 11.66 -24.45 37.08
C ARG A 789 11.36 -23.14 37.81
N PHE A 790 10.59 -23.22 38.89
CA PHE A 790 10.51 -22.15 39.88
C PHE A 790 11.71 -22.26 40.84
N ASP A 791 12.41 -21.15 41.06
CA ASP A 791 13.54 -21.09 41.99
C ASP A 791 13.00 -21.01 43.43
N ALA A 792 13.40 -21.98 44.28
CA ALA A 792 12.96 -22.04 45.67
C ALA A 792 13.34 -20.80 46.51
N ARG A 793 14.32 -20.00 46.07
CA ARG A 793 14.66 -18.70 46.69
C ARG A 793 13.55 -17.66 46.51
N CYS A 794 12.69 -17.82 45.50
CA CYS A 794 11.51 -16.99 45.28
C CYS A 794 10.25 -17.47 46.01
N ASN A 795 10.36 -18.48 46.90
CA ASN A 795 9.29 -18.81 47.85
C ASN A 795 9.15 -17.77 48.98
N ASP A 796 10.04 -16.78 49.05
CA ASP A 796 9.92 -15.66 49.98
C ASP A 796 8.60 -14.90 49.78
N ALA A 797 7.94 -14.57 50.90
CA ALA A 797 6.62 -13.95 50.89
C ALA A 797 6.63 -12.53 50.31
N ALA A 798 7.71 -11.76 50.48
CA ALA A 798 7.82 -10.43 49.89
C ALA A 798 8.03 -10.52 48.37
N VAL A 799 8.77 -11.51 47.87
CA VAL A 799 8.86 -11.80 46.43
C VAL A 799 7.50 -12.20 45.86
N LEU A 800 6.83 -13.20 46.43
CA LEU A 800 5.52 -13.67 45.95
C LEU A 800 4.44 -12.58 46.00
N SER A 801 4.47 -11.68 47.00
CA SER A 801 3.51 -10.56 47.11
C SER A 801 3.53 -9.60 45.91
N ARG A 802 4.63 -9.56 45.15
CA ARG A 802 4.75 -8.74 43.92
C ARG A 802 3.79 -9.20 42.83
N LEU A 803 3.33 -10.45 42.84
CA LEU A 803 2.27 -10.93 41.94
C LEU A 803 0.98 -10.08 42.06
N GLU A 804 0.67 -9.55 43.24
CA GLU A 804 -0.53 -8.73 43.46
C GLU A 804 -0.26 -7.22 43.57
N THR A 805 0.99 -6.81 43.86
CA THR A 805 1.34 -5.42 44.27
C THR A 805 2.27 -4.69 43.31
N HIS A 806 2.81 -5.39 42.31
CA HIS A 806 3.45 -4.80 41.12
C HIS A 806 2.48 -4.85 39.92
N PRO A 807 2.61 -3.94 38.93
CA PRO A 807 1.76 -3.90 37.75
C PRO A 807 1.62 -5.24 37.02
N PRO A 808 0.61 -5.45 36.17
CA PRO A 808 0.46 -6.66 35.35
C PRO A 808 1.70 -6.93 34.48
N ALA A 809 2.09 -8.19 34.37
CA ALA A 809 3.25 -8.66 33.59
C ALA A 809 3.14 -8.26 32.12
N GLY A 810 1.92 -8.15 31.59
CA GLY A 810 1.63 -7.65 30.24
C GLY A 810 2.08 -6.22 29.94
N LEU A 811 2.41 -5.42 30.97
CA LEU A 811 2.97 -4.07 30.81
C LEU A 811 4.51 -4.04 30.83
N TYR A 812 5.17 -5.10 31.30
CA TYR A 812 6.62 -5.21 31.30
C TYR A 812 7.13 -5.55 29.90
N GLY A 813 7.89 -4.62 29.30
CA GLY A 813 8.27 -4.71 27.89
C GLY A 813 7.09 -4.50 26.92
N ALA A 814 6.06 -3.75 27.34
CA ALA A 814 5.11 -3.11 26.45
C ALA A 814 5.65 -1.74 25.99
N PRO A 815 5.20 -1.20 24.83
CA PRO A 815 5.68 0.08 24.33
C PRO A 815 5.41 1.24 25.30
N ALA A 816 6.38 2.13 25.46
CA ALA A 816 6.33 3.22 26.44
C ALA A 816 5.14 4.17 26.24
N VAL A 817 4.60 4.26 25.02
CA VAL A 817 3.37 5.02 24.72
C VAL A 817 2.14 4.34 25.34
N ARG A 818 1.99 3.01 25.20
CA ARG A 818 0.91 2.25 25.87
C ARG A 818 1.03 2.32 27.40
N GLN A 819 2.24 2.15 27.94
CA GLN A 819 2.49 2.27 29.39
C GLN A 819 2.02 3.62 29.94
N LYS A 820 2.34 4.74 29.27
CA LYS A 820 1.93 6.11 29.65
C LYS A 820 0.46 6.43 29.37
N ALA A 821 -0.21 5.67 28.50
CA ALA A 821 -1.65 5.80 28.24
C ALA A 821 -2.48 5.15 29.36
N ILE A 822 -2.00 4.00 29.87
CA ILE A 822 -2.66 3.17 30.88
C ILE A 822 -2.36 3.64 32.30
N ILE A 823 -1.08 3.84 32.63
CA ILE A 823 -0.62 4.23 33.97
C ILE A 823 -0.51 5.75 34.02
N ARG A 824 -1.16 6.37 35.02
CA ARG A 824 -1.09 7.82 35.26
C ARG A 824 -0.30 8.16 36.52
N ASN A 825 -0.29 7.28 37.52
CA ASN A 825 0.56 7.39 38.69
C ASN A 825 2.06 7.22 38.31
N PRO A 826 2.92 8.24 38.51
CA PRO A 826 4.34 8.16 38.17
C PRO A 826 5.12 7.18 39.04
N GLU A 827 4.64 6.81 40.23
CA GLU A 827 5.28 5.79 41.07
C GLU A 827 5.00 4.38 40.53
N THR A 828 3.78 4.11 40.10
CA THR A 828 3.42 2.87 39.40
C THR A 828 4.20 2.74 38.09
N LEU A 829 4.45 3.85 37.38
CA LEU A 829 5.26 3.84 36.16
C LEU A 829 6.75 3.54 36.45
N LYS A 830 7.32 4.05 37.56
CA LYS A 830 8.69 3.71 37.99
C LYS A 830 8.89 2.21 38.22
N LYS A 831 7.86 1.49 38.71
CA LYS A 831 7.89 0.02 38.90
C LYS A 831 8.04 -0.78 37.59
N LEU A 832 7.87 -0.16 36.42
CA LEU A 832 8.14 -0.77 35.10
C LEU A 832 9.56 -0.49 34.56
N SER A 833 10.33 0.35 35.26
CA SER A 833 11.70 0.75 34.88
C SER A 833 12.79 0.22 35.83
N ALA A 834 12.41 -0.72 36.70
CA ALA A 834 13.25 -1.42 37.66
C ALA A 834 13.07 -2.94 37.49
#